data_AF-A0A954H842-F1
#
_entry.id   AF-A0A954H842-F1
#
_cell.length_a   1.000
_cell.length_b   1.000
_cell.length_c   1.000
_cell.angle_alpha   90.00
_cell.angle_beta   90.00
_cell.angle_gamma   90.00
#
_symmetry.space_group_name_H-M   'P 1'
#
loop_
_entity.id
_entity.type
_entity.pdbx_description
1 polymer ?
#
loop_
_entity_poly.entity_id
_entity_poly.type
_entity_poly.pdbx_seq_one_letter_code
_entity_poly.pdbx_strand_id
1 'polypeptide(L)'
;VPNDAQYSLAGLMVRTPRVINDPATDWQPGSMLDDGTNNGENYVFLSLGHGTDGLFSLESKTTRNSNSQLDLTPIHTGNIELRIARVGDAVISMYRYPGQQWTVHRRFERDDMPDTLQLGLVTYSDWTKANDFEPYVHNSTVLDGTGPNPTPGEPFNPDIVAGYEYAHFERPVLPAELEGVNLVTEASNLQLLSFLGDLDEGPQKPMNVGVNLEGIFDWSSAWIFKDAFKKSRPWTQIARNVDTGGTIWGPQDPNTPPLDLNENGWLNSLQTWVGTDGNTYRQEATAVVFAGEAQPPSGIYRAEWEGEGDILIWYEVSRGVNPDGSHYAIVQLPEDVENMFITIRETDPTDPIRNIRLWMPDHNGETLVGEEWAFGDTESPFHPLFLDRLQPFDTIRYMDWMHTNATTIVDWDDRARVEQSTMSEFEGDAVGIAPEYIVELSNELGANAWVNMPHMASDDYVQHFAELMRDNLDPELTIYVEWSNELWNGIFPVASWIYEQQALPENAGMGYFEVAAQEIRRDFEIWEQVFTGQEDRIVRVVAGQQASPAVLSMLLENMEGEFDAASVTAYADIGNGQIVNYDETTTADDIIDDILTQSIPWSIDRLAEHHAITQQYEVQLGREIPLLSYESGSHVFSFGTYFPYVPAYDAAIEAMNSPRMYDVYQELLNGARAVGLDLYNEFTFTSHTSGSQYGTFGLLHGQDEPVETAYEYQAIVDFLEEQDVYFNGFSYEEDFEDAENLFIPLNESQWTTPMLPGGNTMYQVDTSSSQGLGIALAEFDKPLPENFEIEVELLSIPGSDRWQDGFIIFDYVDETDFKYAGTFVGQNQWVVGHYQGNWGNRVAQVDWDDIGQQIYPNETYRLHLQINANQVELFVDDELIIQTEFGGLTELNGGGIGLAAYNAVTQFDQFRIADQFPPVPEFMPIQEDFENGPVYALQPTGGPEHAAIVNPTGLNSEFQLDTANFQGLKTALATFEGALPSGFRVEVDMTATSGPDRWQDGFIIFDYVDENNFKYAGSFVGQNQWVIGHYTGNWGNRLAEVDWDDNGQTIDPDQMYHLAVDIVGNLVEFSVDGIQVLSTTFEGLSDLNDGGLGLAVNNAETNFDNFSVASLLDQIFEEDLDGVLA
;
A
#
# COMPACT_ATOMS: atom_id res chain seq x y z
N VAL A 1 2.50 -2.63 40.46
CA VAL A 1 1.58 -1.98 41.43
C VAL A 1 0.48 -2.97 41.77
N PRO A 2 -0.02 -3.08 43.03
CA PRO A 2 -1.15 -3.95 43.38
C PRO A 2 -2.47 -3.52 42.71
N ASN A 3 -3.37 -4.46 42.43
CA ASN A 3 -4.65 -4.20 41.73
C ASN A 3 -5.63 -3.30 42.51
N ASP A 4 -5.42 -3.09 43.81
CA ASP A 4 -6.23 -2.21 44.66
C ASP A 4 -5.59 -0.84 44.93
N ALA A 5 -4.44 -0.55 44.32
CA ALA A 5 -3.77 0.74 44.43
C ALA A 5 -4.59 1.86 43.76
N GLN A 6 -4.58 3.05 44.37
CA GLN A 6 -5.22 4.25 43.81
C GLN A 6 -4.21 5.40 43.67
N TYR A 7 -4.16 5.98 42.48
CA TYR A 7 -3.22 7.04 42.08
C TYR A 7 -1.77 6.70 42.40
N SER A 8 -1.36 5.54 41.92
CA SER A 8 0.01 5.05 42.01
C SER A 8 0.58 5.00 40.60
N LEU A 9 1.13 6.14 40.13
CA LEU A 9 1.61 6.35 38.76
C LEU A 9 3.00 7.01 38.72
N ALA A 10 3.68 6.79 37.60
CA ALA A 10 5.00 7.34 37.32
C ALA A 10 5.13 7.71 35.83
N GLY A 11 5.90 8.75 35.47
CA GLY A 11 6.04 9.16 34.08
C GLY A 11 6.80 10.47 33.88
N LEU A 12 6.44 11.23 32.84
CA LEU A 12 7.15 12.43 32.39
C LEU A 12 6.44 13.72 32.83
N MET A 13 7.21 14.73 33.21
CA MET A 13 6.72 16.05 33.60
C MET A 13 7.54 17.17 32.95
N VAL A 14 6.84 18.15 32.39
CA VAL A 14 7.40 19.43 31.94
C VAL A 14 6.82 20.57 32.79
N ARG A 15 7.67 21.45 33.32
CA ARG A 15 7.24 22.50 34.27
C ARG A 15 7.98 23.82 34.08
N THR A 16 7.33 24.92 34.46
CA THR A 16 7.97 26.24 34.53
C THR A 16 9.00 26.26 35.67
N PRO A 17 10.24 26.74 35.43
CA PRO A 17 11.26 26.81 36.46
C PRO A 17 10.89 27.77 37.60
N ARG A 18 11.11 27.34 38.84
CA ARG A 18 11.08 28.21 40.02
C ARG A 18 12.49 28.48 40.52
N VAL A 19 12.79 29.73 40.83
CA VAL A 19 14.08 30.13 41.43
C VAL A 19 14.04 29.84 42.92
N ILE A 20 14.20 28.55 43.28
CA ILE A 20 14.22 28.06 44.66
C ILE A 20 15.61 27.49 44.93
N ASN A 21 16.38 28.13 45.80
CA ASN A 21 17.70 27.64 46.23
C ASN A 21 17.62 26.93 47.59
N ASP A 22 16.77 27.44 48.48
CA ASP A 22 16.41 26.81 49.75
C ASP A 22 14.88 26.68 49.83
N PRO A 23 14.30 25.48 49.64
CA PRO A 23 12.85 25.30 49.65
C PRO A 23 12.20 25.65 51.00
N ALA A 24 12.94 25.66 52.11
CA ALA A 24 12.40 26.04 53.41
C ALA A 24 12.12 27.55 53.53
N THR A 25 12.77 28.38 52.72
CA THR A 25 12.65 29.85 52.76
C THR A 25 12.15 30.47 51.46
N ASP A 26 12.47 29.85 50.33
CA ASP A 26 12.26 30.42 49.00
C ASP A 26 10.92 29.96 48.40
N TRP A 27 10.40 28.80 48.80
CA TRP A 27 9.09 28.35 48.34
C TRP A 27 7.98 29.22 48.94
N GLN A 28 7.11 29.73 48.08
CA GLN A 28 5.90 30.46 48.46
C GLN A 28 4.70 29.87 47.70
N PRO A 29 3.51 29.81 48.34
CA PRO A 29 2.28 29.49 47.62
C PRO A 29 2.07 30.49 46.49
N GLY A 30 1.83 30.00 45.28
CA GLY A 30 1.48 30.85 44.16
C GLY A 30 -0.02 31.13 44.08
N SER A 31 -0.42 31.96 43.12
CA SER A 31 -1.83 32.19 42.80
C SER A 31 -2.50 30.91 42.30
N MET A 32 -3.82 30.81 42.54
CA MET A 32 -4.75 29.88 41.88
C MET A 32 -5.59 30.57 40.80
N LEU A 33 -5.43 31.90 40.66
CA LEU A 33 -6.15 32.71 39.68
C LEU A 33 -5.29 32.88 38.45
N ASP A 34 -5.93 32.78 37.29
CA ASP A 34 -5.31 33.09 36.01
C ASP A 34 -5.32 34.60 35.76
N ASP A 35 -4.50 35.31 36.55
CA ASP A 35 -4.45 36.78 36.59
C ASP A 35 -3.28 37.37 35.77
N GLY A 36 -2.63 36.53 34.95
CA GLY A 36 -1.47 36.89 34.13
C GLY A 36 -0.18 37.11 34.93
N THR A 37 -0.16 36.92 36.25
CA THR A 37 1.07 37.02 37.04
C THR A 37 1.96 35.78 36.92
N ASN A 38 1.34 34.65 36.55
CA ASN A 38 1.96 33.35 36.38
C ASN A 38 2.86 32.89 37.54
N ASN A 39 2.52 33.32 38.76
CA ASN A 39 3.31 33.06 39.97
C ASN A 39 2.89 31.76 40.68
N GLY A 40 1.92 31.02 40.13
CA GLY A 40 1.51 29.67 40.51
C GLY A 40 2.47 28.58 40.05
N GLU A 41 2.12 27.32 40.30
CA GLU A 41 2.80 26.17 39.68
C GLU A 41 2.23 25.95 38.27
N ASN A 42 3.11 25.72 37.30
CA ASN A 42 2.72 25.51 35.90
C ASN A 42 3.43 24.29 35.36
N TYR A 43 2.67 23.24 35.03
CA TYR A 43 3.24 22.00 34.52
C TYR A 43 2.24 21.20 33.68
N VAL A 44 2.77 20.31 32.85
CA VAL A 44 2.04 19.19 32.22
C VAL A 44 2.78 17.91 32.60
N PHE A 45 2.05 16.86 32.93
CA PHE A 45 2.64 15.53 32.99
C PHE A 45 1.76 14.49 32.31
N LEU A 46 2.41 13.40 31.89
CA LEU A 46 1.79 12.15 31.43
C LEU A 46 2.44 11.01 32.22
N SER A 47 1.64 10.20 32.91
CA SER A 47 2.12 9.12 33.78
C SER A 47 1.33 7.83 33.58
N LEU A 48 2.00 6.69 33.71
CA LEU A 48 1.42 5.35 33.66
C LEU A 48 1.33 4.75 35.06
N GLY A 49 0.22 4.08 35.37
CA GLY A 49 0.06 3.32 36.61
C GLY A 49 -1.40 3.07 36.94
N HIS A 50 -1.74 2.91 38.22
CA HIS A 50 -3.12 2.64 38.62
C HIS A 50 -3.85 3.93 38.97
N GLY A 51 -4.92 4.22 38.22
CA GLY A 51 -5.82 5.35 38.44
C GLY A 51 -6.80 5.13 39.61
N THR A 52 -8.09 5.00 39.32
CA THR A 52 -9.15 4.89 40.36
C THR A 52 -9.87 3.54 40.41
N ASP A 53 -9.79 2.75 39.35
CA ASP A 53 -10.56 1.55 39.09
C ASP A 53 -9.75 0.24 39.20
N GLY A 54 -8.45 0.34 39.49
CA GLY A 54 -7.55 -0.80 39.66
C GLY A 54 -7.00 -1.37 38.36
N LEU A 55 -7.30 -0.74 37.21
CA LEU A 55 -6.65 -1.00 35.93
C LEU A 55 -5.42 -0.10 35.76
N PHE A 56 -4.50 -0.52 34.88
CA PHE A 56 -3.49 0.41 34.38
C PHE A 56 -4.17 1.53 33.60
N SER A 57 -3.65 2.74 33.71
CA SER A 57 -4.16 3.93 33.05
C SER A 57 -3.04 4.93 32.82
N LEU A 58 -3.19 5.72 31.77
CA LEU A 58 -2.45 6.96 31.59
C LEU A 58 -3.17 8.08 32.34
N GLU A 59 -2.49 8.77 33.27
CA GLU A 59 -2.95 10.05 33.81
C GLU A 59 -2.26 11.18 33.07
N SER A 60 -3.07 12.02 32.42
CA SER A 60 -2.60 13.30 31.92
C SER A 60 -3.06 14.39 32.88
N LYS A 61 -2.12 15.26 33.30
CA LYS A 61 -2.43 16.38 34.18
C LYS A 61 -1.83 17.67 33.66
N THR A 62 -2.68 18.66 33.42
CA THR A 62 -2.26 20.02 33.08
C THR A 62 -2.57 20.95 34.24
N THR A 63 -1.58 21.75 34.65
CA THR A 63 -1.70 22.71 35.75
C THR A 63 -1.29 24.08 35.28
N ARG A 64 -2.21 25.04 35.43
CA ARG A 64 -2.00 26.47 35.16
C ARG A 64 -2.28 27.24 36.44
N ASN A 65 -1.32 28.04 36.89
CA ASN A 65 -1.35 28.77 38.15
C ASN A 65 -1.84 27.90 39.32
N SER A 66 -1.18 26.77 39.60
CA SER A 66 -1.53 25.84 40.68
C SER A 66 -2.95 25.23 40.62
N ASN A 67 -3.71 25.48 39.54
CA ASN A 67 -5.01 24.89 39.28
C ASN A 67 -4.85 23.73 38.29
N SER A 68 -5.04 22.51 38.79
CA SER A 68 -4.82 21.29 38.01
C SER A 68 -6.11 20.72 37.44
N GLN A 69 -6.05 20.29 36.19
CA GLN A 69 -7.03 19.40 35.57
C GLN A 69 -6.35 18.07 35.27
N LEU A 70 -7.03 16.97 35.60
CA LEU A 70 -6.53 15.61 35.41
C LEU A 70 -7.53 14.79 34.60
N ASP A 71 -7.02 13.86 33.82
CA ASP A 71 -7.80 12.95 33.00
C ASP A 71 -7.14 11.57 32.99
N LEU A 72 -7.96 10.51 32.95
CA LEU A 72 -7.51 9.12 33.01
C LEU A 72 -7.94 8.38 31.74
N THR A 73 -6.98 7.77 31.05
CA THR A 73 -7.21 6.90 29.89
C THR A 73 -6.85 5.46 30.27
N PRO A 74 -7.81 4.52 30.29
CA PRO A 74 -7.52 3.11 30.58
C PRO A 74 -6.49 2.51 29.60
N ILE A 75 -5.58 1.69 30.10
CA ILE A 75 -4.61 0.95 29.27
C ILE A 75 -4.33 -0.45 29.86
N HIS A 76 -4.03 -1.42 29.01
CA HIS A 76 -3.95 -2.83 29.41
C HIS A 76 -2.51 -3.35 29.65
N THR A 77 -1.54 -2.45 29.77
CA THR A 77 -0.12 -2.78 29.99
C THR A 77 0.51 -1.92 31.08
N GLY A 78 1.52 -2.48 31.75
CA GLY A 78 2.40 -1.75 32.66
C GLY A 78 3.70 -1.25 32.01
N ASN A 79 3.88 -1.48 30.70
CA ASN A 79 5.04 -1.06 29.93
C ASN A 79 4.59 -0.24 28.71
N ILE A 80 5.11 0.98 28.59
CA ILE A 80 4.77 1.94 27.54
C ILE A 80 5.93 2.91 27.33
N GLU A 81 6.06 3.45 26.13
CA GLU A 81 6.90 4.62 25.90
C GLU A 81 6.06 5.89 25.96
N LEU A 82 6.60 6.94 26.59
CA LEU A 82 5.94 8.24 26.77
C LEU A 82 6.77 9.33 26.10
N ARG A 83 6.10 10.30 25.47
CA ARG A 83 6.75 11.47 24.85
C ARG A 83 5.95 12.73 25.17
N ILE A 84 6.65 13.82 25.48
CA ILE A 84 6.05 15.16 25.61
C ILE A 84 6.86 16.12 24.74
N ALA A 85 6.25 16.64 23.69
CA ALA A 85 6.82 17.65 22.82
C ALA A 85 6.33 19.05 23.19
N ARG A 86 7.22 20.04 23.14
CA ARG A 86 6.90 21.46 23.31
C ARG A 86 7.36 22.23 22.08
N VAL A 87 6.41 22.79 21.33
CA VAL A 87 6.64 23.61 20.15
C VAL A 87 5.85 24.92 20.27
N GLY A 88 6.53 26.05 20.32
CA GLY A 88 5.88 27.35 20.54
C GLY A 88 5.01 27.35 21.80
N ASP A 89 3.71 27.60 21.63
CA ASP A 89 2.70 27.56 22.70
C ASP A 89 1.96 26.22 22.84
N ALA A 90 2.27 25.21 22.03
CA ALA A 90 1.70 23.86 22.12
C ALA A 90 2.52 22.92 23.01
N VAL A 91 1.89 22.17 23.90
CA VAL A 91 2.45 20.97 24.56
C VAL A 91 1.66 19.77 24.09
N ILE A 92 2.33 18.80 23.47
CA ILE A 92 1.70 17.60 22.91
C ILE A 92 2.25 16.39 23.67
N SER A 93 1.35 15.59 24.22
CA SER A 93 1.69 14.34 24.92
C SER A 93 1.32 13.16 24.03
N MET A 94 2.22 12.19 23.93
CA MET A 94 2.08 10.99 23.09
C MET A 94 2.51 9.74 23.86
N TYR A 95 2.06 8.58 23.39
CA TYR A 95 2.49 7.28 23.89
C TYR A 95 2.58 6.26 22.76
N ARG A 96 3.31 5.17 22.98
CA ARG A 96 3.21 3.96 22.15
C ARG A 96 3.40 2.70 22.99
N TYR A 97 2.82 1.61 22.53
CA TYR A 97 3.21 0.29 23.02
C TYR A 97 4.59 -0.08 22.46
N PRO A 98 5.37 -0.92 23.16
CA PRO A 98 6.65 -1.39 22.63
C PRO A 98 6.49 -1.98 21.22
N GLY A 99 7.29 -1.48 20.27
CA GLY A 99 7.26 -1.93 18.86
C GLY A 99 6.08 -1.42 18.02
N GLN A 100 5.25 -0.51 18.54
CA GLN A 100 4.12 0.08 17.80
C GLN A 100 4.38 1.55 17.44
N GLN A 101 3.53 2.11 16.58
CA GLN A 101 3.57 3.52 16.21
C GLN A 101 3.15 4.46 17.34
N TRP A 102 3.61 5.71 17.28
CA TRP A 102 3.23 6.75 18.23
C TRP A 102 1.75 7.12 18.09
N THR A 103 1.11 7.40 19.22
CA THR A 103 -0.28 7.89 19.30
C THR A 103 -0.30 9.24 20.00
N VAL A 104 -0.98 10.22 19.42
CA VAL A 104 -1.25 11.51 20.08
C VAL A 104 -2.29 11.33 21.18
N HIS A 105 -1.90 11.58 22.44
CA HIS A 105 -2.78 11.42 23.59
C HIS A 105 -3.61 12.69 23.86
N ARG A 106 -2.93 13.82 24.05
CA ARG A 106 -3.52 15.13 24.41
C ARG A 106 -2.65 16.27 23.91
N ARG A 107 -3.29 17.41 23.67
CA ARG A 107 -2.66 18.66 23.22
C ARG A 107 -3.09 19.78 24.15
N PHE A 108 -2.15 20.63 24.56
CA PHE A 108 -2.39 21.71 25.50
C PHE A 108 -1.83 23.03 24.97
N GLU A 109 -2.66 24.08 24.97
CA GLU A 109 -2.20 25.44 24.75
C GLU A 109 -1.66 26.03 26.07
N ARG A 110 -0.39 26.38 26.07
CA ARG A 110 0.41 26.77 27.24
C ARG A 110 1.20 28.04 26.99
N ASP A 111 0.53 29.12 26.62
CA ASP A 111 1.07 30.49 26.55
C ASP A 111 1.69 31.01 27.86
N ASP A 112 1.44 30.31 28.98
CA ASP A 112 2.03 30.59 30.29
C ASP A 112 3.44 30.00 30.47
N MET A 113 3.86 29.06 29.62
CA MET A 113 5.14 28.38 29.78
C MET A 113 6.27 29.15 29.07
N PRO A 114 7.38 29.50 29.77
CA PRO A 114 8.49 30.24 29.15
C PRO A 114 9.38 29.33 28.28
N ASP A 115 10.24 29.93 27.45
CA ASP A 115 11.20 29.22 26.58
C ASP A 115 12.08 28.19 27.30
N THR A 116 12.40 28.45 28.59
CA THR A 116 13.18 27.53 29.41
C THR A 116 12.27 26.77 30.35
N LEU A 117 12.21 25.45 30.19
CA LEU A 117 11.45 24.55 31.05
C LEU A 117 12.35 23.70 31.94
N GLN A 118 11.77 23.18 33.01
CA GLN A 118 12.31 22.09 33.81
C GLN A 118 11.61 20.80 33.37
N LEU A 119 12.42 19.81 33.00
CA LEU A 119 11.97 18.49 32.58
C LEU A 119 12.35 17.50 33.66
N GLY A 120 11.53 16.48 33.88
CA GLY A 120 11.87 15.44 34.85
C GLY A 120 10.83 14.34 34.93
N LEU A 121 11.11 13.38 35.79
CA LEU A 121 10.24 12.27 36.08
C LEU A 121 9.30 12.63 37.24
N VAL A 122 8.05 12.19 37.15
CA VAL A 122 7.05 12.32 38.21
C VAL A 122 6.72 10.96 38.77
N THR A 123 6.55 10.85 40.09
CA THR A 123 6.13 9.60 40.74
C THR A 123 5.35 9.93 41.99
N TYR A 124 4.20 9.30 42.16
CA TYR A 124 3.33 9.45 43.32
C TYR A 124 2.54 8.15 43.55
N SER A 125 2.15 7.92 44.80
CA SER A 125 1.45 6.73 45.26
C SER A 125 0.79 7.03 46.61
N ASP A 126 -0.04 6.11 47.08
CA ASP A 126 -0.69 6.15 48.40
C ASP A 126 -1.57 7.40 48.59
N TRP A 127 -2.26 7.82 47.52
CA TRP A 127 -3.11 9.02 47.54
C TRP A 127 -4.18 8.95 48.64
N THR A 128 -4.78 7.78 48.85
CA THR A 128 -5.77 7.56 49.91
C THR A 128 -5.24 8.02 51.25
N LYS A 129 -3.99 7.65 51.60
CA LYS A 129 -3.37 8.07 52.85
C LYS A 129 -2.89 9.52 52.83
N ALA A 130 -2.30 9.97 51.72
CA ALA A 130 -1.79 11.33 51.60
C ALA A 130 -2.90 12.39 51.72
N ASN A 131 -4.11 12.09 51.21
CA ASN A 131 -5.27 12.98 51.20
C ASN A 131 -5.91 13.17 52.59
N ASP A 132 -5.53 12.37 53.59
CA ASP A 132 -5.97 12.56 54.99
C ASP A 132 -5.31 13.75 55.67
N PHE A 133 -4.16 14.19 55.15
CA PHE A 133 -3.38 15.29 55.70
C PHE A 133 -3.79 16.60 55.05
N GLU A 134 -3.69 17.70 55.81
CA GLU A 134 -3.84 19.03 55.24
C GLU A 134 -2.84 19.23 54.08
N PRO A 135 -3.23 19.85 52.95
CA PRO A 135 -2.37 19.95 51.77
C PRO A 135 -1.00 20.58 52.03
N TYR A 136 -0.89 21.51 52.97
CA TYR A 136 0.42 22.05 53.32
C TYR A 136 1.31 20.99 54.00
N VAL A 137 0.73 20.14 54.85
CA VAL A 137 1.46 19.13 55.62
C VAL A 137 1.98 18.03 54.72
N HIS A 138 1.15 17.45 53.85
CA HIS A 138 1.64 16.37 52.96
C HIS A 138 2.65 16.84 51.89
N ASN A 139 2.68 18.15 51.57
CA ASN A 139 3.57 18.70 50.54
C ASN A 139 4.91 19.18 51.11
N SER A 140 4.99 19.40 52.44
CA SER A 140 6.18 19.98 53.09
C SER A 140 6.85 19.05 54.10
N THR A 141 6.31 17.85 54.33
CA THR A 141 6.84 16.91 55.33
C THR A 141 6.87 15.48 54.80
N VAL A 142 7.84 14.70 55.27
CA VAL A 142 7.89 13.26 55.01
C VAL A 142 6.84 12.58 55.89
N LEU A 143 5.91 11.86 55.26
CA LEU A 143 4.86 11.11 55.94
C LEU A 143 5.37 9.71 56.32
N ASP A 144 6.09 9.59 57.43
CA ASP A 144 6.73 8.33 57.90
C ASP A 144 6.06 7.72 59.14
N GLY A 145 4.91 8.27 59.55
CA GLY A 145 4.17 7.85 60.74
C GLY A 145 4.77 8.29 62.08
N THR A 146 5.87 9.06 62.10
CA THR A 146 6.46 9.59 63.35
C THR A 146 5.79 10.87 63.85
N GLY A 147 4.99 11.53 63.00
CA GLY A 147 4.24 12.76 63.29
C GLY A 147 2.74 12.56 63.61
N PRO A 148 1.98 13.65 63.79
CA PRO A 148 0.53 13.61 63.98
C PRO A 148 -0.17 12.97 62.77
N ASN A 149 -0.81 11.82 62.97
CA ASN A 149 -1.55 11.09 61.94
C ASN A 149 -3.07 11.35 62.12
N PRO A 150 -3.76 12.01 61.18
CA PRO A 150 -5.20 12.28 61.25
C PRO A 150 -6.06 11.00 61.30
N THR A 151 -5.57 9.93 60.66
CA THR A 151 -6.24 8.63 60.50
C THR A 151 -5.33 7.47 60.96
N PRO A 152 -5.06 7.31 62.28
CA PRO A 152 -4.11 6.30 62.77
C PRO A 152 -4.47 4.83 62.48
N GLY A 153 -5.72 4.56 62.09
CA GLY A 153 -6.19 3.22 61.72
C GLY A 153 -5.92 2.84 60.27
N GLU A 154 -5.49 3.78 59.44
CA GLU A 154 -5.17 3.57 58.03
C GLU A 154 -3.65 3.52 57.88
N PRO A 155 -3.10 2.41 57.34
CA PRO A 155 -1.65 2.24 57.19
C PRO A 155 -1.07 3.18 56.14
N PHE A 156 0.23 3.48 56.25
CA PHE A 156 1.00 4.05 55.14
C PHE A 156 1.39 2.91 54.21
N ASN A 157 1.02 3.00 52.93
CA ASN A 157 1.20 1.94 51.95
C ASN A 157 1.66 2.47 50.58
N PRO A 158 2.84 3.11 50.48
CA PRO A 158 3.43 3.40 49.19
C PRO A 158 3.70 2.09 48.45
N ASP A 159 3.10 1.94 47.27
CA ASP A 159 2.95 0.66 46.56
C ASP A 159 3.42 0.70 45.09
N ILE A 160 4.12 1.77 44.72
CA ILE A 160 4.71 1.94 43.40
C ILE A 160 6.19 1.54 43.37
N VAL A 161 6.54 0.79 42.33
CA VAL A 161 7.91 0.62 41.84
C VAL A 161 7.87 0.99 40.36
N ALA A 162 8.61 2.03 39.98
CA ALA A 162 8.72 2.50 38.61
C ALA A 162 10.15 2.29 38.12
N GLY A 163 10.29 1.66 36.96
CA GLY A 163 11.54 1.57 36.21
C GLY A 163 11.50 2.56 35.05
N TYR A 164 12.64 3.17 34.77
CA TYR A 164 12.84 3.99 33.57
C TYR A 164 14.11 3.48 32.93
N GLU A 165 14.00 3.08 31.67
CA GLU A 165 15.11 2.47 30.93
C GLU A 165 16.04 3.54 30.36
N TYR A 166 15.47 4.48 29.59
CA TYR A 166 16.18 5.63 29.05
C TYR A 166 15.29 6.89 29.08
N ALA A 167 15.92 8.05 28.88
CA ALA A 167 15.23 9.32 28.64
C ALA A 167 15.91 10.03 27.48
N HIS A 168 15.20 10.16 26.36
CA HIS A 168 15.72 10.83 25.16
C HIS A 168 15.31 12.30 25.16
N PHE A 169 16.24 13.18 24.76
CA PHE A 169 16.00 14.62 24.61
C PHE A 169 16.36 15.07 23.22
N GLU A 170 15.37 15.53 22.49
CA GLU A 170 15.52 16.02 21.13
C GLU A 170 14.95 17.43 21.00
N ARG A 171 15.51 18.20 20.05
CA ARG A 171 14.98 19.51 19.69
C ARG A 171 14.16 19.36 18.41
N PRO A 172 12.81 19.42 18.47
CA PRO A 172 12.00 19.30 17.27
C PRO A 172 12.23 20.51 16.35
N VAL A 173 12.40 20.25 15.06
CA VAL A 173 12.48 21.28 14.00
C VAL A 173 11.12 21.34 13.31
N LEU A 174 10.40 22.45 13.47
CA LEU A 174 9.07 22.60 12.89
C LEU A 174 9.14 22.47 11.35
N PRO A 175 8.41 21.54 10.72
CA PRO A 175 8.33 21.43 9.27
C PRO A 175 7.71 22.67 8.62
N ALA A 176 8.01 22.89 7.34
CA ALA A 176 7.60 24.10 6.61
C ALA A 176 6.06 24.19 6.47
N GLU A 177 5.41 23.06 6.25
CA GLU A 177 3.97 22.88 6.15
C GLU A 177 3.23 23.15 7.47
N LEU A 178 3.92 23.07 8.60
CA LEU A 178 3.37 23.41 9.92
C LEU A 178 3.74 24.83 10.37
N GLU A 179 4.44 25.62 9.54
CA GLU A 179 4.71 27.02 9.85
C GLU A 179 3.42 27.85 9.89
N GLY A 180 3.07 28.34 11.08
CA GLY A 180 1.89 29.19 11.28
C GLY A 180 0.59 28.44 11.58
N VAL A 181 0.61 27.10 11.50
CA VAL A 181 -0.50 26.23 11.91
C VAL A 181 -0.60 26.17 13.43
N ASN A 182 -1.81 26.30 13.99
CA ASN A 182 -2.01 26.06 15.42
C ASN A 182 -1.94 24.55 15.72
N LEU A 183 -0.80 24.09 16.26
CA LEU A 183 -0.57 22.67 16.56
C LEU A 183 -1.53 22.06 17.61
N VAL A 184 -2.28 22.89 18.34
CA VAL A 184 -3.28 22.41 19.31
C VAL A 184 -4.65 22.22 18.64
N THR A 185 -5.07 23.17 17.80
CA THR A 185 -6.45 23.23 17.28
C THR A 185 -6.60 23.00 15.78
N GLU A 186 -5.53 23.10 15.00
CA GLU A 186 -5.56 23.07 13.53
C GLU A 186 -4.76 21.90 12.94
N ALA A 187 -3.60 21.54 13.49
CA ALA A 187 -2.80 20.42 12.96
C ALA A 187 -3.51 19.06 13.13
N SER A 188 -3.45 18.17 12.12
CA SER A 188 -4.00 16.82 12.23
C SER A 188 -3.13 15.92 13.12
N ASN A 189 -3.67 14.79 13.62
CA ASN A 189 -2.83 13.84 14.36
C ASN A 189 -1.73 13.27 13.46
N LEU A 190 -2.05 12.97 12.19
CA LEU A 190 -1.06 12.48 11.23
C LEU A 190 0.10 13.46 11.04
N GLN A 191 -0.18 14.75 10.82
CA GLN A 191 0.86 15.78 10.73
C GLN A 191 1.71 15.89 12.01
N LEU A 192 1.10 15.67 13.17
CA LEU A 192 1.83 15.65 14.43
C LEU A 192 2.62 14.35 14.62
N LEU A 193 2.18 13.23 14.06
CA LEU A 193 2.85 11.94 14.16
C LEU A 193 3.96 11.78 13.11
N SER A 194 3.82 12.35 11.91
CA SER A 194 4.91 12.46 10.93
C SER A 194 6.02 13.40 11.41
N PHE A 195 5.65 14.47 12.12
CA PHE A 195 6.62 15.40 12.69
C PHE A 195 7.22 14.93 14.03
N LEU A 196 6.37 14.53 14.99
CA LEU A 196 6.77 14.29 16.39
C LEU A 196 6.68 12.82 16.79
N GLY A 197 6.21 11.94 15.91
CA GLY A 197 6.27 10.49 16.07
C GLY A 197 7.53 9.90 15.42
N ASP A 198 7.50 8.59 15.24
CA ASP A 198 8.49 7.83 14.47
C ASP A 198 7.76 7.22 13.25
N LEU A 199 6.69 7.91 12.78
CA LEU A 199 6.24 7.72 11.42
C LEU A 199 7.36 8.29 10.57
N ASP A 200 8.36 7.45 10.29
CA ASP A 200 9.12 7.63 9.08
C ASP A 200 8.08 7.84 7.96
N GLU A 201 8.30 8.82 7.10
CA GLU A 201 7.85 8.72 5.72
C GLU A 201 8.64 7.58 5.04
N GLY A 202 8.71 6.41 5.69
CA GLY A 202 9.26 5.20 5.15
C GLY A 202 8.62 4.99 3.79
N PRO A 203 9.33 4.33 2.86
CA PRO A 203 8.89 4.22 1.47
C PRO A 203 7.41 3.86 1.48
N GLN A 204 6.57 4.82 1.11
CA GLN A 204 5.12 4.65 1.07
C GLN A 204 4.91 3.44 0.16
N LYS A 205 4.04 2.47 0.48
CA LYS A 205 3.67 1.48 -0.55
C LYS A 205 2.65 2.13 -1.49
N PRO A 206 2.62 1.78 -2.78
CA PRO A 206 1.48 2.14 -3.62
C PRO A 206 0.19 1.64 -2.95
N MET A 207 -0.85 2.45 -3.05
CA MET A 207 -2.20 2.12 -2.57
C MET A 207 -3.06 1.94 -3.81
N ASN A 208 -3.65 0.76 -3.98
CA ASN A 208 -4.54 0.51 -5.09
C ASN A 208 -5.84 1.29 -4.90
N VAL A 209 -6.51 1.63 -6.01
CA VAL A 209 -7.82 2.29 -5.98
C VAL A 209 -8.82 1.46 -6.76
N GLY A 210 -9.96 1.18 -6.12
CA GLY A 210 -11.10 0.49 -6.71
C GLY A 210 -12.35 1.35 -6.70
N VAL A 211 -13.43 0.84 -7.30
CA VAL A 211 -14.73 1.50 -7.31
C VAL A 211 -15.89 0.51 -7.20
N ASN A 212 -16.93 0.89 -6.46
CA ASN A 212 -18.24 0.24 -6.49
C ASN A 212 -19.08 0.75 -7.66
N LEU A 213 -19.77 -0.17 -8.35
CA LEU A 213 -20.74 0.21 -9.37
C LEU A 213 -22.14 0.39 -8.77
N GLU A 214 -22.86 1.42 -9.21
CA GLU A 214 -24.27 1.59 -8.86
C GLU A 214 -25.18 0.53 -9.48
N GLY A 215 -26.35 0.35 -8.86
CA GLY A 215 -27.36 -0.59 -9.33
C GLY A 215 -27.95 -0.27 -10.70
N ILE A 216 -28.47 -1.30 -11.34
CA ILE A 216 -28.94 -1.26 -12.74
C ILE A 216 -30.39 -0.78 -12.79
N PHE A 217 -30.56 0.52 -12.97
CA PHE A 217 -31.87 1.16 -13.04
C PHE A 217 -32.12 1.94 -14.32
N ASP A 218 -33.41 2.09 -14.68
CA ASP A 218 -33.85 2.93 -15.78
C ASP A 218 -33.56 4.43 -15.56
N TRP A 219 -33.23 4.81 -14.33
CA TRP A 219 -32.87 6.17 -13.94
C TRP A 219 -31.37 6.37 -13.67
N SER A 220 -30.54 5.31 -13.69
CA SER A 220 -29.09 5.43 -13.53
C SER A 220 -28.45 6.18 -14.71
N SER A 221 -27.51 7.07 -14.39
CA SER A 221 -26.73 7.87 -15.35
C SER A 221 -25.64 7.07 -16.05
N ALA A 222 -25.23 5.90 -15.54
CA ALA A 222 -24.29 5.05 -16.25
C ALA A 222 -24.85 4.49 -17.56
N TRP A 223 -23.98 4.48 -18.55
CA TRP A 223 -24.22 3.89 -19.85
C TRP A 223 -23.66 2.46 -19.84
N ILE A 224 -24.16 1.58 -18.97
CA ILE A 224 -23.54 0.26 -18.75
C ILE A 224 -23.46 -0.55 -20.05
N PHE A 225 -24.59 -0.74 -20.74
CA PHE A 225 -24.70 -1.63 -21.90
C PHE A 225 -24.77 -0.86 -23.23
N LYS A 226 -24.25 -1.47 -24.30
CA LYS A 226 -24.57 -1.05 -25.68
C LYS A 226 -26.06 -1.20 -25.99
N ASP A 227 -26.68 -2.25 -25.45
CA ASP A 227 -28.12 -2.47 -25.50
C ASP A 227 -28.81 -1.86 -24.26
N ALA A 228 -29.36 -0.66 -24.43
CA ALA A 228 -30.08 0.04 -23.36
C ALA A 228 -31.34 -0.71 -22.88
N PHE A 229 -31.90 -1.64 -23.67
CA PHE A 229 -33.05 -2.40 -23.23
C PHE A 229 -32.72 -3.31 -22.03
N LYS A 230 -31.45 -3.74 -21.90
CA LYS A 230 -30.99 -4.57 -20.78
C LYS A 230 -31.08 -3.89 -19.42
N LYS A 231 -31.13 -2.54 -19.34
CA LYS A 231 -31.39 -1.82 -18.09
C LYS A 231 -32.84 -1.38 -17.89
N SER A 232 -33.74 -1.75 -18.80
CA SER A 232 -35.14 -1.35 -18.73
C SER A 232 -35.88 -2.02 -17.57
N ARG A 233 -36.92 -1.38 -17.05
CA ARG A 233 -37.79 -2.05 -16.06
C ARG A 233 -38.40 -3.32 -16.65
N PRO A 234 -38.67 -4.34 -15.81
CA PRO A 234 -39.56 -5.42 -16.18
C PRO A 234 -40.89 -4.90 -16.73
N TRP A 235 -41.54 -5.72 -17.57
CA TRP A 235 -42.78 -5.32 -18.23
C TRP A 235 -43.85 -4.88 -17.24
N THR A 236 -44.20 -3.59 -17.28
CA THR A 236 -45.32 -3.06 -16.52
C THR A 236 -46.62 -3.28 -17.29
N GLN A 237 -47.59 -3.88 -16.64
CA GLN A 237 -48.91 -4.06 -17.20
C GLN A 237 -49.66 -2.73 -17.35
N ILE A 238 -50.26 -2.53 -18.52
CA ILE A 238 -51.21 -1.43 -18.79
C ILE A 238 -52.58 -2.02 -19.12
N ALA A 239 -53.62 -1.57 -18.42
CA ALA A 239 -55.01 -1.88 -18.74
C ALA A 239 -55.60 -0.76 -19.58
N ARG A 240 -55.90 -1.03 -20.85
CA ARG A 240 -56.50 -0.07 -21.77
C ARG A 240 -57.98 -0.32 -21.95
N ASN A 241 -58.81 0.64 -21.57
CA ASN A 241 -60.25 0.58 -21.72
C ASN A 241 -60.61 0.58 -23.22
N VAL A 242 -61.31 -0.46 -23.68
CA VAL A 242 -61.60 -0.68 -25.10
C VAL A 242 -62.55 0.39 -25.67
N ASP A 243 -63.44 0.94 -24.83
CA ASP A 243 -64.45 1.90 -25.27
C ASP A 243 -63.95 3.36 -25.24
N THR A 244 -63.18 3.72 -24.20
CA THR A 244 -62.73 5.11 -23.97
C THR A 244 -61.28 5.35 -24.39
N GLY A 245 -60.48 4.30 -24.54
CA GLY A 245 -59.04 4.38 -24.77
C GLY A 245 -58.21 4.79 -23.55
N GLY A 246 -58.84 5.02 -22.39
CA GLY A 246 -58.15 5.37 -21.14
C GLY A 246 -57.24 4.24 -20.65
N THR A 247 -56.11 4.59 -20.05
CA THR A 247 -55.07 3.67 -19.58
C THR A 247 -54.96 3.70 -18.06
N ILE A 248 -54.83 2.52 -17.47
CA ILE A 248 -54.52 2.33 -16.05
C ILE A 248 -53.17 1.61 -15.97
N TRP A 249 -52.25 2.16 -15.18
CA TRP A 249 -50.92 1.61 -14.97
C TRP A 249 -50.93 0.65 -13.77
N GLY A 250 -50.40 -0.55 -13.96
CA GLY A 250 -50.33 -1.60 -12.94
C GLY A 250 -51.68 -2.25 -12.60
N PRO A 251 -51.66 -3.30 -11.76
CA PRO A 251 -52.86 -4.06 -11.39
C PRO A 251 -53.70 -3.34 -10.31
N GLN A 252 -54.40 -2.26 -10.69
CA GLN A 252 -55.26 -1.50 -9.77
C GLN A 252 -56.65 -2.13 -9.54
N ASP A 253 -57.05 -3.08 -10.41
CA ASP A 253 -58.32 -3.83 -10.29
C ASP A 253 -58.00 -5.32 -10.01
N PRO A 254 -58.66 -5.98 -9.05
CA PRO A 254 -58.38 -7.38 -8.70
C PRO A 254 -58.72 -8.40 -9.80
N ASN A 255 -59.51 -8.04 -10.81
CA ASN A 255 -59.76 -8.86 -12.00
C ASN A 255 -58.66 -8.70 -13.07
N THR A 256 -57.66 -7.86 -12.83
CA THR A 256 -56.55 -7.64 -13.76
C THR A 256 -55.72 -8.92 -13.86
N PRO A 257 -55.67 -9.59 -15.03
CA PRO A 257 -54.83 -10.78 -15.19
C PRO A 257 -53.35 -10.37 -15.19
N PRO A 258 -52.44 -11.17 -14.64
CA PRO A 258 -51.00 -10.92 -14.75
C PRO A 258 -50.54 -10.98 -16.21
N LEU A 259 -49.35 -10.45 -16.50
CA LEU A 259 -48.71 -10.64 -17.81
C LEU A 259 -48.30 -12.12 -17.98
N ASP A 260 -48.48 -12.65 -19.19
CA ASP A 260 -48.08 -14.01 -19.56
C ASP A 260 -46.65 -13.96 -20.11
N LEU A 261 -45.67 -14.03 -19.20
CA LEU A 261 -44.24 -14.01 -19.53
C LEU A 261 -43.65 -15.43 -19.56
N ASN A 262 -42.65 -15.67 -20.41
CA ASN A 262 -41.84 -16.87 -20.37
C ASN A 262 -40.75 -16.77 -19.29
N GLU A 263 -39.92 -17.82 -19.14
CA GLU A 263 -38.85 -17.89 -18.15
C GLU A 263 -37.76 -16.81 -18.31
N ASN A 264 -37.62 -16.24 -19.51
CA ASN A 264 -36.68 -15.17 -19.83
C ASN A 264 -37.31 -13.77 -19.73
N GLY A 265 -38.55 -13.64 -19.25
CA GLY A 265 -39.23 -12.35 -19.12
C GLY A 265 -39.87 -11.81 -20.41
N TRP A 266 -39.90 -12.58 -21.50
CA TRP A 266 -40.56 -12.18 -22.76
C TRP A 266 -42.05 -12.53 -22.77
N LEU A 267 -42.84 -11.69 -23.42
CA LEU A 267 -44.30 -11.77 -23.44
C LEU A 267 -44.83 -12.83 -24.42
N ASN A 268 -45.52 -13.86 -23.94
CA ASN A 268 -46.16 -14.88 -24.78
C ASN A 268 -47.49 -14.39 -25.38
N SER A 269 -48.32 -13.72 -24.58
CA SER A 269 -49.65 -13.29 -25.03
C SER A 269 -50.20 -12.10 -24.21
N LEU A 270 -51.17 -11.38 -24.78
CA LEU A 270 -51.90 -10.30 -24.12
C LEU A 270 -53.38 -10.65 -24.01
N GLN A 271 -53.98 -10.32 -22.86
CA GLN A 271 -55.35 -10.71 -22.54
C GLN A 271 -56.35 -9.56 -22.67
N THR A 272 -57.64 -9.91 -22.79
CA THR A 272 -58.76 -8.97 -22.67
C THR A 272 -59.71 -9.49 -21.59
N TRP A 273 -60.13 -8.63 -20.67
CA TRP A 273 -60.99 -9.00 -19.55
C TRP A 273 -62.05 -7.93 -19.26
N VAL A 274 -62.95 -8.23 -18.32
CA VAL A 274 -63.95 -7.28 -17.82
C VAL A 274 -63.60 -6.92 -16.37
N GLY A 275 -63.37 -5.63 -16.13
CA GLY A 275 -63.05 -5.09 -14.79
C GLY A 275 -64.23 -5.16 -13.84
N THR A 276 -63.98 -4.90 -12.56
CA THR A 276 -65.03 -4.86 -11.53
C THR A 276 -66.05 -3.73 -11.75
N ASP A 277 -65.65 -2.70 -12.50
CA ASP A 277 -66.47 -1.58 -12.96
C ASP A 277 -67.39 -1.92 -14.15
N GLY A 278 -67.27 -3.13 -14.71
CA GLY A 278 -68.03 -3.61 -15.86
C GLY A 278 -67.50 -3.14 -17.21
N ASN A 279 -66.39 -2.40 -17.26
CA ASN A 279 -65.74 -2.00 -18.50
C ASN A 279 -64.86 -3.14 -19.04
N THR A 280 -64.70 -3.20 -20.37
CA THR A 280 -63.78 -4.15 -21.00
C THR A 280 -62.41 -3.50 -21.16
N TYR A 281 -61.38 -4.21 -20.71
CA TYR A 281 -59.99 -3.79 -20.79
C TYR A 281 -59.19 -4.76 -21.64
N ARG A 282 -58.25 -4.23 -22.44
CA ARG A 282 -57.21 -4.99 -23.11
C ARG A 282 -55.86 -4.69 -22.44
N GLN A 283 -55.03 -5.72 -22.31
CA GLN A 283 -53.69 -5.64 -21.77
C GLN A 283 -52.74 -5.06 -22.83
N GLU A 284 -51.86 -4.16 -22.41
CA GLU A 284 -50.62 -3.79 -23.09
C GLU A 284 -49.48 -3.99 -22.09
N ALA A 285 -48.25 -4.15 -22.57
CA ALA A 285 -47.06 -4.29 -21.73
C ALA A 285 -46.08 -3.17 -22.06
N THR A 286 -45.62 -2.42 -21.05
CA THR A 286 -44.70 -1.29 -21.23
C THR A 286 -43.44 -1.51 -20.41
N ALA A 287 -42.28 -1.43 -21.05
CA ALA A 287 -40.99 -1.30 -20.39
C ALA A 287 -40.61 0.19 -20.35
N VAL A 288 -40.10 0.64 -19.20
CA VAL A 288 -39.50 1.96 -19.04
C VAL A 288 -38.00 1.78 -19.22
N VAL A 289 -37.44 2.40 -20.26
CA VAL A 289 -36.02 2.22 -20.63
C VAL A 289 -35.16 3.31 -20.01
N PHE A 290 -35.65 4.55 -20.07
CA PHE A 290 -35.05 5.70 -19.41
C PHE A 290 -36.14 6.42 -18.60
N ALA A 291 -35.80 6.87 -17.39
CA ALA A 291 -36.67 7.66 -16.54
C ALA A 291 -35.88 8.70 -15.74
N GLY A 292 -36.50 9.86 -15.51
CA GLY A 292 -35.93 10.88 -14.64
C GLY A 292 -34.59 11.41 -15.16
N GLU A 293 -33.54 11.15 -14.39
CA GLU A 293 -32.20 11.74 -14.54
C GLU A 293 -31.18 10.81 -15.21
N ALA A 294 -31.65 9.80 -15.96
CA ALA A 294 -30.80 8.79 -16.61
C ALA A 294 -29.77 9.30 -17.64
N GLN A 295 -29.85 10.59 -18.03
CA GLN A 295 -28.99 11.27 -19.02
C GLN A 295 -28.50 10.37 -20.17
N PRO A 296 -29.41 9.73 -20.95
CA PRO A 296 -28.99 8.85 -22.03
C PRO A 296 -28.30 9.64 -23.16
N PRO A 297 -27.34 9.06 -23.90
CA PRO A 297 -26.65 9.78 -24.96
C PRO A 297 -27.67 10.25 -26.01
N SER A 298 -27.69 11.53 -26.32
CA SER A 298 -28.55 12.02 -27.41
C SER A 298 -28.04 11.48 -28.76
N GLY A 299 -28.94 11.22 -29.71
CA GLY A 299 -28.50 10.74 -31.02
C GLY A 299 -29.39 9.68 -31.66
N ILE A 300 -28.79 8.92 -32.56
CA ILE A 300 -29.47 7.89 -33.35
C ILE A 300 -29.29 6.53 -32.67
N TYR A 301 -30.41 5.98 -32.23
CA TYR A 301 -30.52 4.63 -31.69
C TYR A 301 -31.10 3.71 -32.75
N ARG A 302 -30.80 2.42 -32.63
CA ARG A 302 -31.42 1.37 -33.43
C ARG A 302 -32.09 0.36 -32.51
N ALA A 303 -33.42 0.32 -32.56
CA ALA A 303 -34.17 -0.74 -31.91
C ALA A 303 -34.33 -1.94 -32.85
N GLU A 304 -34.23 -3.16 -32.34
CA GLU A 304 -34.44 -4.41 -33.09
C GLU A 304 -35.27 -5.39 -32.28
N TRP A 305 -36.08 -6.21 -32.95
CA TRP A 305 -36.87 -7.26 -32.28
C TRP A 305 -37.25 -8.39 -33.23
N GLU A 306 -37.59 -9.54 -32.66
CA GLU A 306 -38.18 -10.67 -33.38
C GLU A 306 -39.68 -10.78 -33.08
N GLY A 307 -40.41 -11.50 -33.94
CA GLY A 307 -41.83 -11.78 -33.77
C GLY A 307 -42.76 -10.73 -34.39
N GLU A 308 -44.05 -11.04 -34.39
CA GLU A 308 -45.08 -10.27 -35.08
C GLU A 308 -46.06 -9.64 -34.08
N GLY A 309 -46.39 -8.35 -34.28
CA GLY A 309 -47.30 -7.61 -33.40
C GLY A 309 -47.29 -6.10 -33.61
N ASP A 310 -47.90 -5.37 -32.68
CA ASP A 310 -47.89 -3.90 -32.63
C ASP A 310 -47.02 -3.44 -31.46
N ILE A 311 -45.82 -2.96 -31.79
CA ILE A 311 -44.89 -2.33 -30.85
C ILE A 311 -44.83 -0.82 -31.09
N LEU A 312 -44.96 -0.06 -30.01
CA LEU A 312 -44.77 1.38 -29.95
C LEU A 312 -43.41 1.65 -29.31
N ILE A 313 -42.52 2.27 -30.09
CA ILE A 313 -41.23 2.76 -29.61
C ILE A 313 -41.29 4.28 -29.65
N TRP A 314 -41.05 4.92 -28.51
CA TRP A 314 -41.05 6.38 -28.45
C TRP A 314 -39.86 6.95 -29.25
N TYR A 315 -40.02 8.14 -29.80
CA TYR A 315 -39.02 8.82 -30.65
C TYR A 315 -38.64 8.09 -31.95
N GLU A 316 -39.39 7.06 -32.34
CA GLU A 316 -39.21 6.40 -33.62
C GLU A 316 -39.37 7.37 -34.79
N VAL A 317 -38.41 7.36 -35.71
CA VAL A 317 -38.44 8.12 -36.97
C VAL A 317 -38.76 7.24 -38.18
N SER A 318 -38.37 5.96 -38.15
CA SER A 318 -38.65 5.01 -39.22
C SER A 318 -38.54 3.58 -38.72
N ARG A 319 -39.20 2.64 -39.40
CA ARG A 319 -39.11 1.19 -39.12
C ARG A 319 -39.01 0.38 -40.41
N GLY A 320 -38.47 -0.84 -40.30
CA GLY A 320 -38.31 -1.77 -41.40
C GLY A 320 -38.12 -3.21 -40.93
N VAL A 321 -37.81 -4.09 -41.87
CA VAL A 321 -37.56 -5.52 -41.65
C VAL A 321 -36.15 -5.83 -42.16
N ASN A 322 -35.34 -6.49 -41.34
CA ASN A 322 -34.01 -6.97 -41.65
C ASN A 322 -34.07 -8.19 -42.61
N PRO A 323 -32.96 -8.51 -43.30
CA PRO A 323 -32.93 -9.63 -44.26
C PRO A 323 -33.23 -11.02 -43.64
N ASP A 324 -32.96 -11.19 -42.35
CA ASP A 324 -33.20 -12.41 -41.56
C ASP A 324 -34.67 -12.55 -41.12
N GLY A 325 -35.49 -11.51 -41.29
CA GLY A 325 -36.89 -11.47 -40.88
C GLY A 325 -37.14 -10.80 -39.53
N SER A 326 -36.10 -10.38 -38.80
CA SER A 326 -36.25 -9.51 -37.63
C SER A 326 -36.70 -8.11 -38.06
N HIS A 327 -37.27 -7.34 -37.13
CA HIS A 327 -37.72 -5.97 -37.37
C HIS A 327 -36.74 -4.98 -36.75
N TYR A 328 -36.68 -3.77 -37.31
CA TYR A 328 -35.91 -2.68 -36.73
C TYR A 328 -36.66 -1.36 -36.76
N ALA A 329 -36.29 -0.46 -35.86
CA ALA A 329 -36.70 0.94 -35.84
C ALA A 329 -35.49 1.85 -35.62
N ILE A 330 -35.43 2.96 -36.34
CA ILE A 330 -34.50 4.05 -36.07
C ILE A 330 -35.20 5.01 -35.12
N VAL A 331 -34.53 5.31 -34.01
CA VAL A 331 -35.04 6.16 -32.93
C VAL A 331 -34.11 7.37 -32.84
N GLN A 332 -34.67 8.58 -32.88
CA GLN A 332 -33.90 9.81 -32.73
C GLN A 332 -34.18 10.39 -31.35
N LEU A 333 -33.28 10.14 -30.41
CA LEU A 333 -33.38 10.68 -29.06
C LEU A 333 -32.88 12.14 -29.07
N PRO A 334 -33.71 13.13 -28.69
CA PRO A 334 -33.26 14.51 -28.55
C PRO A 334 -32.35 14.69 -27.33
N GLU A 335 -31.72 15.86 -27.22
CA GLU A 335 -31.17 16.35 -25.94
C GLU A 335 -32.32 16.47 -24.92
N ASP A 336 -32.03 16.24 -23.64
CA ASP A 336 -32.95 16.37 -22.49
C ASP A 336 -34.14 15.37 -22.48
N VAL A 337 -33.90 14.08 -22.73
CA VAL A 337 -34.96 13.06 -22.57
C VAL A 337 -35.13 12.64 -21.12
N GLU A 338 -36.26 13.03 -20.52
CA GLU A 338 -36.65 12.55 -19.19
C GLU A 338 -37.19 11.12 -19.20
N ASN A 339 -37.86 10.67 -20.26
CA ASN A 339 -38.49 9.35 -20.27
C ASN A 339 -38.51 8.71 -21.66
N MET A 340 -38.19 7.42 -21.72
CA MET A 340 -38.34 6.59 -22.92
C MET A 340 -39.09 5.29 -22.59
N PHE A 341 -40.13 5.02 -23.36
CA PHE A 341 -40.96 3.83 -23.20
C PHE A 341 -40.98 2.98 -24.47
N ILE A 342 -41.01 1.66 -24.26
CA ILE A 342 -41.32 0.68 -25.30
C ILE A 342 -42.58 -0.07 -24.85
N THR A 343 -43.62 -0.04 -25.68
CA THR A 343 -44.92 -0.66 -25.37
C THR A 343 -45.30 -1.70 -26.42
N ILE A 344 -45.46 -2.95 -26.00
CA ILE A 344 -46.13 -3.99 -26.80
C ILE A 344 -47.64 -3.85 -26.60
N ARG A 345 -48.33 -3.49 -27.67
CA ARG A 345 -49.78 -3.33 -27.69
C ARG A 345 -50.46 -4.61 -28.17
N GLU A 346 -49.91 -5.28 -29.17
CA GLU A 346 -50.37 -6.58 -29.70
C GLU A 346 -49.16 -7.47 -29.94
N THR A 347 -49.32 -8.79 -29.75
CA THR A 347 -48.30 -9.80 -30.05
C THR A 347 -49.00 -11.05 -30.58
N ASP A 348 -48.47 -11.70 -31.62
CA ASP A 348 -48.98 -12.98 -32.13
C ASP A 348 -48.54 -14.11 -31.20
N PRO A 349 -49.46 -14.84 -30.53
CA PRO A 349 -49.07 -15.91 -29.60
C PRO A 349 -48.39 -17.11 -30.26
N THR A 350 -48.35 -17.17 -31.59
CA THR A 350 -47.60 -18.19 -32.34
C THR A 350 -46.22 -17.74 -32.81
N ASP A 351 -45.95 -16.43 -32.75
CA ASP A 351 -44.65 -15.81 -33.01
C ASP A 351 -44.53 -14.49 -32.21
N PRO A 352 -44.39 -14.59 -30.88
CA PRO A 352 -44.48 -13.43 -30.00
C PRO A 352 -43.29 -12.50 -30.15
N ILE A 353 -43.54 -11.20 -29.94
CA ILE A 353 -42.49 -10.17 -29.86
C ILE A 353 -41.53 -10.50 -28.71
N ARG A 354 -40.24 -10.61 -29.04
CA ARG A 354 -39.14 -10.97 -28.14
C ARG A 354 -37.79 -10.44 -28.64
N ASN A 355 -36.73 -10.64 -27.86
CA ASN A 355 -35.35 -10.27 -28.21
C ASN A 355 -35.24 -8.80 -28.64
N ILE A 356 -35.96 -7.93 -27.91
CA ILE A 356 -35.93 -6.48 -28.10
C ILE A 356 -34.57 -5.98 -27.66
N ARG A 357 -33.88 -5.29 -28.57
CA ARG A 357 -32.62 -4.59 -28.34
C ARG A 357 -32.83 -3.12 -28.65
N LEU A 358 -32.19 -2.24 -27.89
CA LEU A 358 -32.10 -0.81 -28.14
C LEU A 358 -30.64 -0.38 -28.13
N TRP A 359 -30.02 -0.47 -29.30
CA TRP A 359 -28.64 -0.09 -29.52
C TRP A 359 -28.42 1.41 -29.36
N MET A 360 -27.60 1.79 -28.38
CA MET A 360 -27.22 3.16 -28.11
C MET A 360 -26.19 3.69 -29.13
N PRO A 361 -26.12 5.00 -29.37
CA PRO A 361 -24.94 5.60 -29.98
C PRO A 361 -23.77 5.61 -29.00
N ASP A 362 -22.55 5.64 -29.53
CA ASP A 362 -21.35 5.97 -28.78
C ASP A 362 -21.35 7.45 -28.37
N HIS A 363 -20.32 7.86 -27.62
CA HIS A 363 -20.18 9.25 -27.18
C HIS A 363 -19.99 10.26 -28.35
N ASN A 364 -19.60 9.80 -29.54
CA ASN A 364 -19.47 10.62 -30.75
C ASN A 364 -20.77 10.68 -31.59
N GLY A 365 -21.82 9.97 -31.17
CA GLY A 365 -23.11 9.91 -31.86
C GLY A 365 -23.22 8.83 -32.95
N GLU A 366 -22.25 7.91 -33.04
CA GLU A 366 -22.29 6.77 -33.96
C GLU A 366 -23.05 5.58 -33.34
N THR A 367 -24.09 5.07 -34.01
CA THR A 367 -24.89 3.95 -33.48
C THR A 367 -24.07 2.65 -33.32
N LEU A 368 -24.01 2.12 -32.09
CA LEU A 368 -23.35 0.86 -31.76
C LEU A 368 -24.28 -0.33 -32.04
N VAL A 369 -24.32 -0.82 -33.28
CA VAL A 369 -25.14 -2.00 -33.63
C VAL A 369 -24.31 -3.27 -33.48
N GLY A 370 -24.77 -4.20 -32.63
CA GLY A 370 -24.14 -5.51 -32.41
C GLY A 370 -25.12 -6.68 -32.50
N GLU A 371 -24.68 -7.85 -32.02
CA GLU A 371 -25.52 -9.04 -31.85
C GLU A 371 -25.95 -9.21 -30.38
N GLU A 372 -26.90 -10.13 -30.10
CA GLU A 372 -27.24 -10.46 -28.71
C GLU A 372 -26.02 -11.12 -28.05
N TRP A 373 -25.51 -10.50 -26.99
CA TRP A 373 -24.33 -11.01 -26.29
C TRP A 373 -24.63 -12.33 -25.59
N ALA A 374 -23.78 -13.32 -25.84
CA ALA A 374 -23.66 -14.53 -25.07
C ALA A 374 -22.30 -14.55 -24.34
N PHE A 375 -22.27 -15.22 -23.19
CA PHE A 375 -21.04 -15.33 -22.41
C PHE A 375 -19.92 -16.02 -23.20
N GLY A 376 -18.75 -15.38 -23.26
CA GLY A 376 -17.59 -15.82 -24.06
C GLY A 376 -17.58 -15.33 -25.52
N ASP A 377 -18.50 -14.45 -25.90
CA ASP A 377 -18.43 -13.76 -27.20
C ASP A 377 -17.25 -12.79 -27.24
N THR A 378 -16.76 -12.49 -28.46
CA THR A 378 -15.63 -11.55 -28.64
C THR A 378 -16.06 -10.08 -28.67
N GLU A 379 -17.36 -9.81 -28.82
CA GLU A 379 -17.88 -8.44 -28.81
C GLU A 379 -18.38 -8.06 -27.42
N SER A 380 -17.78 -7.02 -26.85
CA SER A 380 -18.18 -6.49 -25.55
C SER A 380 -19.66 -6.13 -25.47
N PRO A 381 -20.39 -6.49 -24.39
CA PRO A 381 -21.74 -6.00 -24.15
C PRO A 381 -21.77 -4.57 -23.60
N PHE A 382 -20.62 -4.07 -23.11
CA PHE A 382 -20.51 -2.81 -22.39
C PHE A 382 -20.31 -1.62 -23.31
N HIS A 383 -20.80 -0.47 -22.89
CA HIS A 383 -20.61 0.74 -23.66
C HIS A 383 -19.14 1.20 -23.63
N PRO A 384 -18.52 1.63 -24.74
CA PRO A 384 -17.11 2.00 -24.77
C PRO A 384 -16.71 3.09 -23.78
N LEU A 385 -17.54 4.14 -23.61
CA LEU A 385 -17.26 5.20 -22.63
C LEU A 385 -17.34 4.72 -21.17
N PHE A 386 -18.16 3.70 -20.91
CA PHE A 386 -18.24 3.10 -19.57
C PHE A 386 -16.93 2.37 -19.24
N LEU A 387 -16.41 1.59 -20.19
CA LEU A 387 -15.11 0.93 -20.05
C LEU A 387 -13.95 1.93 -19.93
N ASP A 388 -13.91 2.94 -20.80
CA ASP A 388 -12.88 3.98 -20.81
C ASP A 388 -12.76 4.70 -19.46
N ARG A 389 -13.90 5.01 -18.83
CA ARG A 389 -13.94 5.69 -17.52
C ARG A 389 -13.72 4.76 -16.34
N LEU A 390 -13.79 3.45 -16.52
CA LEU A 390 -13.46 2.47 -15.48
C LEU A 390 -12.02 1.97 -15.56
N GLN A 391 -11.34 2.15 -16.70
CA GLN A 391 -9.99 1.65 -16.94
C GLN A 391 -8.96 2.02 -15.86
N PRO A 392 -8.99 3.22 -15.23
CA PRO A 392 -8.00 3.54 -14.20
C PRO A 392 -8.11 2.72 -12.91
N PHE A 393 -9.25 2.07 -12.64
CA PHE A 393 -9.47 1.34 -11.39
C PHE A 393 -9.00 -0.12 -11.51
N ASP A 394 -8.16 -0.54 -10.56
CA ASP A 394 -7.61 -1.90 -10.52
C ASP A 394 -8.60 -2.91 -9.92
N THR A 395 -9.60 -2.46 -9.16
CA THR A 395 -10.61 -3.34 -8.54
C THR A 395 -12.02 -2.80 -8.73
N ILE A 396 -12.94 -3.67 -9.15
CA ILE A 396 -14.37 -3.36 -9.24
C ILE A 396 -15.13 -4.15 -8.18
N ARG A 397 -15.88 -3.45 -7.32
CA ARG A 397 -16.79 -4.06 -6.35
C ARG A 397 -18.22 -4.08 -6.85
N TYR A 398 -18.82 -5.26 -6.87
CA TYR A 398 -20.10 -5.55 -7.53
C TYR A 398 -21.30 -5.60 -6.57
N MET A 399 -21.19 -4.98 -5.39
CA MET A 399 -22.17 -5.11 -4.30
C MET A 399 -23.62 -4.81 -4.74
N ASP A 400 -23.85 -3.68 -5.43
CA ASP A 400 -25.18 -3.31 -5.94
C ASP A 400 -25.56 -4.12 -7.17
N TRP A 401 -24.62 -4.43 -8.07
CA TRP A 401 -24.89 -5.33 -9.21
C TRP A 401 -25.36 -6.71 -8.76
N MET A 402 -24.91 -7.20 -7.60
CA MET A 402 -25.37 -8.44 -6.98
C MET A 402 -26.65 -8.27 -6.14
N HIS A 403 -27.17 -7.05 -6.06
CA HIS A 403 -28.34 -6.66 -5.26
C HIS A 403 -28.20 -7.01 -3.76
N THR A 404 -26.98 -6.97 -3.23
CA THR A 404 -26.61 -7.55 -1.92
C THR A 404 -27.49 -7.06 -0.76
N ASN A 405 -27.81 -5.75 -0.75
CA ASN A 405 -28.55 -5.10 0.34
C ASN A 405 -30.06 -5.41 0.35
N ALA A 406 -30.60 -6.09 -0.66
CA ALA A 406 -32.01 -6.49 -0.73
C ALA A 406 -32.25 -7.87 -1.38
N THR A 407 -31.18 -8.64 -1.59
CA THR A 407 -31.22 -9.93 -2.29
C THR A 407 -32.11 -10.96 -1.57
N THR A 408 -32.83 -11.73 -2.38
CA THR A 408 -33.67 -12.85 -1.93
C THR A 408 -33.13 -14.21 -2.40
N ILE A 409 -31.95 -14.23 -3.03
CA ILE A 409 -31.30 -15.42 -3.57
C ILE A 409 -30.97 -16.43 -2.45
N VAL A 410 -31.30 -17.69 -2.69
CA VAL A 410 -30.91 -18.82 -1.82
C VAL A 410 -30.21 -19.91 -2.63
N ASP A 411 -30.77 -20.31 -3.77
CA ASP A 411 -30.25 -21.42 -4.60
C ASP A 411 -29.69 -20.91 -5.94
N TRP A 412 -28.79 -21.68 -6.57
CA TRP A 412 -28.14 -21.29 -7.85
C TRP A 412 -29.14 -20.93 -8.96
N ASP A 413 -30.30 -21.61 -8.99
CA ASP A 413 -31.34 -21.36 -9.97
C ASP A 413 -32.11 -20.04 -9.77
N ASP A 414 -31.96 -19.37 -8.62
CA ASP A 414 -32.62 -18.09 -8.31
C ASP A 414 -31.94 -16.89 -8.98
N ARG A 415 -30.67 -17.02 -9.38
CA ARG A 415 -29.87 -15.93 -9.94
C ARG A 415 -30.37 -15.46 -11.32
N ALA A 416 -30.05 -14.23 -11.68
CA ALA A 416 -30.27 -13.73 -13.04
C ALA A 416 -29.52 -14.55 -14.10
N ARG A 417 -30.06 -14.58 -15.33
CA ARG A 417 -29.51 -15.35 -16.46
C ARG A 417 -29.31 -14.42 -17.65
N VAL A 418 -28.23 -14.58 -18.40
CA VAL A 418 -27.88 -13.73 -19.55
C VAL A 418 -29.03 -13.59 -20.56
N GLU A 419 -29.87 -14.62 -20.70
CA GLU A 419 -31.01 -14.66 -21.61
C GLU A 419 -32.25 -13.88 -21.11
N GLN A 420 -32.24 -13.39 -19.87
CA GLN A 420 -33.32 -12.56 -19.35
C GLN A 420 -33.45 -11.26 -20.15
N SER A 421 -34.69 -10.81 -20.33
CA SER A 421 -35.01 -9.62 -21.12
C SER A 421 -34.42 -8.32 -20.55
N THR A 422 -34.11 -8.31 -19.25
CA THR A 422 -33.52 -7.17 -18.53
C THR A 422 -32.70 -7.67 -17.33
N MET A 423 -31.73 -6.86 -16.90
CA MET A 423 -30.91 -6.99 -15.69
C MET A 423 -31.28 -5.93 -14.63
N SER A 424 -32.42 -5.26 -14.79
CA SER A 424 -32.80 -4.16 -13.90
C SER A 424 -33.23 -4.62 -12.50
N GLU A 425 -32.88 -3.82 -11.50
CA GLU A 425 -33.16 -4.07 -10.07
C GLU A 425 -34.46 -3.38 -9.55
N PHE A 426 -35.33 -2.88 -10.42
CA PHE A 426 -36.45 -2.01 -10.02
C PHE A 426 -37.56 -2.67 -9.16
N GLU A 427 -37.61 -4.00 -9.04
CA GLU A 427 -38.66 -4.72 -8.30
C GLU A 427 -38.16 -5.37 -7.00
N GLY A 428 -39.06 -5.55 -6.01
CA GLY A 428 -38.70 -6.09 -4.69
C GLY A 428 -38.30 -7.58 -4.66
N ASP A 429 -38.37 -8.27 -5.80
CA ASP A 429 -37.85 -9.63 -6.00
C ASP A 429 -36.62 -9.60 -6.95
N ALA A 430 -35.93 -8.46 -7.09
CA ALA A 430 -34.72 -8.36 -7.90
C ALA A 430 -33.60 -9.26 -7.34
N VAL A 431 -32.80 -9.81 -8.26
CA VAL A 431 -31.75 -10.81 -7.97
C VAL A 431 -30.39 -10.37 -8.52
N GLY A 432 -30.21 -9.07 -8.79
CA GLY A 432 -29.01 -8.52 -9.41
C GLY A 432 -28.81 -8.93 -10.87
N ILE A 433 -27.59 -8.73 -11.36
CA ILE A 433 -27.13 -9.09 -12.70
C ILE A 433 -26.73 -10.57 -12.77
N ALA A 434 -26.78 -11.14 -13.98
CA ALA A 434 -26.20 -12.46 -14.23
C ALA A 434 -24.68 -12.42 -13.96
N PRO A 435 -24.12 -13.32 -13.12
CA PRO A 435 -22.69 -13.29 -12.74
C PRO A 435 -21.72 -13.37 -13.91
N GLU A 436 -22.15 -13.90 -15.06
CA GLU A 436 -21.38 -13.92 -16.30
C GLU A 436 -20.97 -12.50 -16.77
N TYR A 437 -21.75 -11.46 -16.48
CA TYR A 437 -21.36 -10.07 -16.77
C TYR A 437 -20.29 -9.53 -15.83
N ILE A 438 -20.23 -10.02 -14.58
CA ILE A 438 -19.18 -9.66 -13.62
C ILE A 438 -17.83 -10.16 -14.15
N VAL A 439 -17.79 -11.41 -14.59
CA VAL A 439 -16.60 -12.01 -15.22
C VAL A 439 -16.19 -11.24 -16.47
N GLU A 440 -17.15 -10.95 -17.36
CA GLU A 440 -16.86 -10.24 -18.61
C GLU A 440 -16.26 -8.84 -18.36
N LEU A 441 -16.85 -8.05 -17.45
CA LEU A 441 -16.38 -6.70 -17.18
C LEU A 441 -14.96 -6.71 -16.61
N SER A 442 -14.70 -7.55 -15.62
CA SER A 442 -13.37 -7.67 -15.01
C SER A 442 -12.31 -8.13 -16.02
N ASN A 443 -12.63 -9.10 -16.88
CA ASN A 443 -11.71 -9.54 -17.93
C ASN A 443 -11.45 -8.45 -18.99
N GLU A 444 -12.47 -7.67 -19.37
CA GLU A 444 -12.31 -6.59 -20.35
C GLU A 444 -11.47 -5.41 -19.82
N LEU A 445 -11.60 -5.10 -18.53
CA LEU A 445 -10.84 -4.03 -17.88
C LEU A 445 -9.44 -4.49 -17.44
N GLY A 446 -9.24 -5.80 -17.25
CA GLY A 446 -8.08 -6.31 -16.52
C GLY A 446 -8.13 -5.93 -15.03
N ALA A 447 -9.33 -5.83 -14.45
CA ALA A 447 -9.54 -5.37 -13.09
C ALA A 447 -10.02 -6.52 -12.18
N ASN A 448 -9.50 -6.55 -10.96
CA ASN A 448 -9.86 -7.50 -9.91
C ASN A 448 -11.37 -7.42 -9.59
N ALA A 449 -11.94 -8.54 -9.16
CA ALA A 449 -13.38 -8.66 -8.89
C ALA A 449 -13.65 -8.78 -7.40
N TRP A 450 -14.37 -7.82 -6.81
CA TRP A 450 -14.86 -7.92 -5.43
C TRP A 450 -16.36 -8.26 -5.43
N VAL A 451 -16.68 -9.46 -4.92
CA VAL A 451 -18.02 -10.04 -4.91
C VAL A 451 -18.54 -10.27 -3.50
N ASN A 452 -19.85 -10.05 -3.32
CA ASN A 452 -20.54 -10.19 -2.04
C ASN A 452 -21.48 -11.40 -2.07
N MET A 453 -21.22 -12.42 -1.26
CA MET A 453 -22.10 -13.58 -1.20
C MET A 453 -23.43 -13.24 -0.50
N PRO A 454 -24.59 -13.63 -1.07
CA PRO A 454 -25.89 -13.39 -0.44
C PRO A 454 -25.97 -14.03 0.95
N HIS A 455 -26.43 -13.28 1.96
CA HIS A 455 -26.49 -13.75 3.35
C HIS A 455 -27.34 -15.01 3.58
N MET A 456 -28.24 -15.37 2.64
CA MET A 456 -29.08 -16.58 2.72
C MET A 456 -28.65 -17.69 1.75
N ALA A 457 -27.57 -17.50 1.00
CA ALA A 457 -27.14 -18.43 -0.04
C ALA A 457 -26.82 -19.83 0.52
N SER A 458 -27.34 -20.86 -0.14
CA SER A 458 -27.02 -22.27 0.13
C SER A 458 -25.58 -22.61 -0.27
N ASP A 459 -25.06 -23.74 0.22
CA ASP A 459 -23.69 -24.18 -0.13
C ASP A 459 -23.56 -24.38 -1.64
N ASP A 460 -24.64 -24.85 -2.25
CA ASP A 460 -24.75 -25.08 -3.69
C ASP A 460 -24.62 -23.78 -4.49
N TYR A 461 -25.24 -22.68 -4.03
CA TYR A 461 -25.08 -21.37 -4.68
C TYR A 461 -23.63 -20.89 -4.60
N VAL A 462 -23.05 -20.86 -3.39
CA VAL A 462 -21.68 -20.35 -3.16
C VAL A 462 -20.67 -21.16 -3.98
N GLN A 463 -20.82 -22.49 -4.00
CA GLN A 463 -19.96 -23.37 -4.77
C GLN A 463 -20.03 -23.10 -6.28
N HIS A 464 -21.24 -23.04 -6.88
CA HIS A 464 -21.37 -22.82 -8.33
C HIS A 464 -20.94 -21.40 -8.75
N PHE A 465 -21.14 -20.41 -7.88
CA PHE A 465 -20.64 -19.05 -8.13
C PHE A 465 -19.11 -19.04 -8.14
N ALA A 466 -18.47 -19.64 -7.13
CA ALA A 466 -17.01 -19.76 -7.07
C ALA A 466 -16.45 -20.55 -8.26
N GLU A 467 -17.11 -21.63 -8.68
CA GLU A 467 -16.71 -22.42 -9.86
C GLU A 467 -16.79 -21.59 -11.16
N LEU A 468 -17.85 -20.80 -11.33
CA LEU A 468 -17.99 -19.90 -12.48
C LEU A 468 -16.84 -18.89 -12.53
N MET A 469 -16.51 -18.25 -11.40
CA MET A 469 -15.42 -17.27 -11.32
C MET A 469 -14.06 -17.92 -11.58
N ARG A 470 -13.75 -19.05 -10.91
CA ARG A 470 -12.48 -19.79 -11.08
C ARG A 470 -12.22 -20.15 -12.55
N ASP A 471 -13.26 -20.65 -13.22
CA ASP A 471 -13.14 -21.24 -14.55
C ASP A 471 -13.09 -20.20 -15.68
N ASN A 472 -13.55 -18.97 -15.44
CA ASN A 472 -13.75 -17.99 -16.52
C ASN A 472 -13.16 -16.59 -16.26
N LEU A 473 -12.88 -16.23 -15.01
CA LEU A 473 -12.10 -15.01 -14.74
C LEU A 473 -10.63 -15.27 -15.12
N ASP A 474 -9.99 -14.27 -15.72
CA ASP A 474 -8.57 -14.32 -16.09
C ASP A 474 -7.72 -14.80 -14.89
N PRO A 475 -6.81 -15.77 -15.08
CA PRO A 475 -5.99 -16.31 -14.01
C PRO A 475 -5.10 -15.29 -13.29
N GLU A 476 -4.73 -14.18 -13.95
CA GLU A 476 -3.91 -13.13 -13.34
C GLU A 476 -4.72 -12.17 -12.45
N LEU A 477 -6.06 -12.25 -12.49
CA LEU A 477 -6.94 -11.40 -11.68
C LEU A 477 -7.28 -12.06 -10.33
N THR A 478 -7.37 -11.20 -9.32
CA THR A 478 -7.70 -11.55 -7.94
C THR A 478 -9.21 -11.40 -7.68
N ILE A 479 -9.75 -12.31 -6.89
CA ILE A 479 -11.15 -12.29 -6.45
C ILE A 479 -11.23 -11.98 -4.96
N TYR A 480 -11.77 -10.82 -4.62
CA TYR A 480 -12.09 -10.45 -3.24
C TYR A 480 -13.47 -11.01 -2.88
N VAL A 481 -13.53 -11.84 -1.84
CA VAL A 481 -14.76 -12.50 -1.39
C VAL A 481 -15.19 -11.91 -0.06
N GLU A 482 -16.40 -11.36 -0.01
CA GLU A 482 -17.02 -10.81 1.20
C GLU A 482 -18.39 -11.47 1.42
N TRP A 483 -18.80 -11.67 2.67
CA TRP A 483 -20.15 -12.15 2.99
C TRP A 483 -21.08 -10.97 3.30
N SER A 484 -22.13 -10.83 2.48
CA SER A 484 -23.12 -9.74 2.58
C SER A 484 -22.49 -8.33 2.58
N ASN A 485 -23.02 -7.40 3.38
CA ASN A 485 -22.59 -6.00 3.48
C ASN A 485 -23.05 -5.42 4.83
N GLU A 486 -22.20 -4.62 5.49
CA GLU A 486 -22.46 -3.91 6.76
C GLU A 486 -23.34 -4.64 7.79
N LEU A 487 -22.83 -5.76 8.32
CA LEU A 487 -23.60 -6.69 9.17
C LEU A 487 -24.16 -6.07 10.45
N TRP A 488 -23.63 -4.92 10.90
CA TRP A 488 -24.12 -4.17 12.07
C TRP A 488 -25.25 -3.20 11.73
N ASN A 489 -25.45 -2.88 10.44
CA ASN A 489 -26.38 -1.84 10.03
C ASN A 489 -27.82 -2.40 9.95
N GLY A 490 -28.65 -1.99 10.92
CA GLY A 490 -30.02 -2.47 11.06
C GLY A 490 -30.99 -2.06 9.94
N ILE A 491 -30.55 -1.26 8.96
CA ILE A 491 -31.35 -0.98 7.76
C ILE A 491 -31.33 -2.15 6.76
N PHE A 492 -30.28 -2.98 6.78
CA PHE A 492 -30.12 -4.08 5.85
C PHE A 492 -30.75 -5.39 6.37
N PRO A 493 -31.36 -6.21 5.49
CA PRO A 493 -32.03 -7.45 5.88
C PRO A 493 -31.12 -8.44 6.62
N VAL A 494 -29.83 -8.50 6.26
CA VAL A 494 -28.85 -9.39 6.89
C VAL A 494 -28.81 -9.24 8.41
N ALA A 495 -28.95 -8.02 8.92
CA ALA A 495 -28.90 -7.79 10.35
C ALA A 495 -30.07 -8.45 11.09
N SER A 496 -31.27 -8.39 10.48
CA SER A 496 -32.44 -9.10 11.01
C SER A 496 -32.29 -10.61 10.87
N TRP A 497 -31.72 -11.08 9.76
CA TRP A 497 -31.49 -12.50 9.52
C TRP A 497 -30.51 -13.11 10.54
N ILE A 498 -29.43 -12.42 10.90
CA ILE A 498 -28.48 -12.88 11.93
C ILE A 498 -29.19 -13.06 13.29
N TYR A 499 -30.10 -12.15 13.67
CA TYR A 499 -30.90 -12.32 14.89
C TYR A 499 -31.82 -13.55 14.83
N GLU A 500 -32.34 -13.88 13.65
CA GLU A 500 -33.13 -15.10 13.44
C GLU A 500 -32.26 -16.36 13.57
N GLN A 501 -31.05 -16.37 12.99
CA GLN A 501 -30.09 -17.46 13.15
C GLN A 501 -29.63 -17.64 14.60
N GLN A 502 -29.37 -16.53 15.31
CA GLN A 502 -28.98 -16.56 16.72
C GLN A 502 -30.08 -17.19 17.61
N ALA A 503 -31.34 -17.09 17.21
CA ALA A 503 -32.47 -17.67 17.94
C ALA A 503 -32.63 -19.18 17.71
N LEU A 504 -31.90 -19.78 16.77
CA LEU A 504 -31.97 -21.21 16.47
C LEU A 504 -31.31 -22.06 17.57
N PRO A 505 -31.84 -23.27 17.87
CA PRO A 505 -31.28 -24.15 18.91
C PRO A 505 -29.81 -24.54 18.72
N GLU A 506 -29.34 -24.61 17.49
CA GLU A 506 -27.95 -24.93 17.10
C GLU A 506 -26.97 -23.83 17.49
N ASN A 507 -27.40 -22.56 17.46
CA ASN A 507 -26.59 -21.39 17.81
C ASN A 507 -26.82 -20.94 19.26
N ALA A 508 -27.41 -21.81 20.09
CA ALA A 508 -27.81 -21.46 21.45
C ALA A 508 -26.61 -21.07 22.33
N GLY A 509 -26.54 -19.79 22.70
CA GLY A 509 -25.49 -19.23 23.55
C GLY A 509 -24.47 -18.39 22.80
N MET A 510 -24.54 -18.32 21.47
CA MET A 510 -23.65 -17.50 20.65
C MET A 510 -24.08 -16.03 20.64
N GLY A 511 -23.09 -15.14 20.60
CA GLY A 511 -23.24 -13.70 20.34
C GLY A 511 -23.60 -13.41 18.88
N TYR A 512 -23.99 -12.17 18.61
CA TYR A 512 -24.39 -11.73 17.26
C TYR A 512 -23.24 -11.87 16.25
N PHE A 513 -22.07 -11.32 16.59
CA PHE A 513 -20.89 -11.39 15.73
C PHE A 513 -20.24 -12.78 15.68
N GLU A 514 -20.49 -13.64 16.68
CA GLU A 514 -20.07 -15.05 16.63
C GLU A 514 -20.87 -15.83 15.57
N VAL A 515 -22.18 -15.57 15.47
CA VAL A 515 -23.03 -16.16 14.40
C VAL A 515 -22.62 -15.61 13.04
N ALA A 516 -22.37 -14.30 12.92
CA ALA A 516 -21.88 -13.71 11.68
C ALA A 516 -20.55 -14.33 11.23
N ALA A 517 -19.55 -14.43 12.12
CA ALA A 517 -18.26 -15.05 11.82
C ALA A 517 -18.38 -16.53 11.41
N GLN A 518 -19.32 -17.27 12.00
CA GLN A 518 -19.60 -18.65 11.57
C GLN A 518 -20.05 -18.73 10.10
N GLU A 519 -20.95 -17.84 9.66
CA GLU A 519 -21.43 -17.83 8.27
C GLU A 519 -20.35 -17.33 7.29
N ILE A 520 -19.56 -16.32 7.69
CA ILE A 520 -18.41 -15.85 6.90
C ILE A 520 -17.42 -17.00 6.65
N ARG A 521 -17.01 -17.71 7.71
CA ARG A 521 -16.08 -18.85 7.60
C ARG A 521 -16.61 -19.97 6.71
N ARG A 522 -17.91 -20.26 6.80
CA ARG A 522 -18.55 -21.29 5.97
C ARG A 522 -18.42 -20.95 4.48
N ASP A 523 -18.65 -19.70 4.08
CA ASP A 523 -18.48 -19.30 2.68
C ASP A 523 -17.00 -19.34 2.26
N PHE A 524 -16.10 -18.85 3.11
CA PHE A 524 -14.66 -18.90 2.88
C PHE A 524 -14.12 -20.32 2.71
N GLU A 525 -14.61 -21.29 3.50
CA GLU A 525 -14.25 -22.70 3.36
C GLU A 525 -14.68 -23.26 1.98
N ILE A 526 -15.86 -22.89 1.49
CA ILE A 526 -16.35 -23.32 0.17
C ILE A 526 -15.46 -22.74 -0.94
N TRP A 527 -15.14 -21.45 -0.87
CA TRP A 527 -14.25 -20.81 -1.83
C TRP A 527 -12.85 -21.45 -1.84
N GLU A 528 -12.25 -21.69 -0.68
CA GLU A 528 -10.95 -22.37 -0.57
C GLU A 528 -10.99 -23.80 -1.16
N GLN A 529 -12.08 -24.55 -0.95
CA GLN A 529 -12.27 -25.88 -1.54
C GLN A 529 -12.38 -25.83 -3.07
N VAL A 530 -13.05 -24.82 -3.63
CA VAL A 530 -13.18 -24.65 -5.09
C VAL A 530 -11.85 -24.24 -5.73
N PHE A 531 -11.07 -23.43 -5.03
CA PHE A 531 -9.78 -22.89 -5.48
C PHE A 531 -8.55 -23.69 -5.04
N THR A 532 -8.73 -24.93 -4.56
CA THR A 532 -7.59 -25.76 -4.11
C THR A 532 -6.48 -25.85 -5.17
N GLY A 533 -5.26 -25.41 -4.83
CA GLY A 533 -4.10 -25.30 -5.70
C GLY A 533 -4.00 -24.01 -6.53
N GLN A 534 -4.89 -23.04 -6.28
CA GLN A 534 -4.98 -21.69 -6.88
C GLN A 534 -5.49 -20.69 -5.81
N GLU A 535 -5.21 -20.93 -4.53
CA GLU A 535 -5.71 -20.13 -3.42
C GLU A 535 -5.17 -18.70 -3.43
N ASP A 536 -4.05 -18.45 -4.13
CA ASP A 536 -3.47 -17.14 -4.41
C ASP A 536 -4.38 -16.23 -5.24
N ARG A 537 -5.37 -16.80 -5.95
CA ARG A 537 -6.34 -16.03 -6.75
C ARG A 537 -7.51 -15.47 -5.94
N ILE A 538 -7.60 -15.77 -4.65
CA ILE A 538 -8.71 -15.32 -3.79
C ILE A 538 -8.21 -14.56 -2.56
N VAL A 539 -8.94 -13.53 -2.17
CA VAL A 539 -8.73 -12.78 -0.92
C VAL A 539 -10.03 -12.81 -0.12
N ARG A 540 -10.00 -13.46 1.05
CA ARG A 540 -11.16 -13.58 1.94
C ARG A 540 -11.25 -12.39 2.87
N VAL A 541 -12.22 -11.50 2.64
CA VAL A 541 -12.29 -10.17 3.28
C VAL A 541 -13.33 -10.12 4.40
N VAL A 542 -12.91 -9.68 5.59
CA VAL A 542 -13.81 -9.45 6.74
C VAL A 542 -14.08 -7.96 6.90
N ALA A 543 -15.34 -7.56 6.69
CA ALA A 543 -15.76 -6.15 6.78
C ALA A 543 -16.17 -5.73 8.20
N GLY A 544 -15.63 -4.61 8.66
CA GLY A 544 -15.94 -3.93 9.93
C GLY A 544 -16.47 -2.51 9.74
N GLN A 545 -16.74 -1.81 10.85
CA GLN A 545 -17.36 -0.48 10.85
C GLN A 545 -16.34 0.64 11.11
N GLN A 546 -16.20 1.62 10.21
CA GLN A 546 -15.26 2.75 10.38
C GLN A 546 -15.43 3.50 11.72
N ALA A 547 -16.67 3.76 12.15
CA ALA A 547 -16.91 4.46 13.40
C ALA A 547 -16.62 3.62 14.65
N SER A 548 -16.51 2.28 14.53
CA SER A 548 -16.37 1.37 15.67
C SER A 548 -15.37 0.22 15.39
N PRO A 549 -14.09 0.41 15.78
CA PRO A 549 -13.08 -0.65 15.68
C PRO A 549 -13.45 -1.95 16.40
N ALA A 550 -14.30 -1.87 17.43
CA ALA A 550 -14.79 -3.03 18.16
C ALA A 550 -15.55 -4.02 17.27
N VAL A 551 -16.26 -3.55 16.23
CA VAL A 551 -16.98 -4.44 15.30
C VAL A 551 -15.99 -5.34 14.56
N LEU A 552 -14.92 -4.76 14.03
CA LEU A 552 -13.88 -5.53 13.36
C LEU A 552 -13.19 -6.49 14.33
N SER A 553 -12.79 -6.02 15.52
CA SER A 553 -12.15 -6.87 16.54
C SER A 553 -13.02 -8.07 16.90
N MET A 554 -14.32 -7.87 17.17
CA MET A 554 -15.24 -8.96 17.53
C MET A 554 -15.43 -9.98 16.40
N LEU A 555 -15.43 -9.55 15.14
CA LEU A 555 -15.49 -10.47 14.00
C LEU A 555 -14.19 -11.28 13.92
N LEU A 556 -13.03 -10.62 13.85
CA LEU A 556 -11.73 -11.28 13.69
C LEU A 556 -11.41 -12.25 14.85
N GLU A 557 -11.80 -11.91 16.08
CA GLU A 557 -11.66 -12.80 17.25
C GLU A 557 -12.37 -14.15 17.06
N ASN A 558 -13.44 -14.19 16.26
CA ASN A 558 -14.24 -15.37 15.97
C ASN A 558 -13.91 -16.02 14.61
N MET A 559 -13.01 -15.44 13.83
CA MET A 559 -12.58 -15.99 12.54
C MET A 559 -11.52 -17.09 12.67
N GLU A 560 -10.92 -17.30 13.85
CA GLU A 560 -9.87 -18.31 14.08
C GLU A 560 -8.65 -18.19 13.15
N GLY A 561 -8.42 -17.00 12.56
CA GLY A 561 -7.35 -16.75 11.59
C GLY A 561 -7.68 -17.12 10.14
N GLU A 562 -8.92 -17.55 9.86
CA GLU A 562 -9.41 -17.95 8.53
C GLU A 562 -9.93 -16.74 7.71
N PHE A 563 -9.07 -15.77 7.43
CA PHE A 563 -9.37 -14.58 6.61
C PHE A 563 -8.07 -14.01 6.03
N ASP A 564 -8.07 -13.32 4.90
CA ASP A 564 -6.84 -12.82 4.27
C ASP A 564 -6.68 -11.31 4.39
N ALA A 565 -7.79 -10.58 4.46
CA ALA A 565 -7.78 -9.13 4.63
C ALA A 565 -8.93 -8.67 5.51
N ALA A 566 -8.80 -7.48 6.07
CA ALA A 566 -9.87 -6.79 6.77
C ALA A 566 -10.27 -5.53 5.99
N SER A 567 -11.54 -5.13 6.07
CA SER A 567 -12.00 -3.93 5.39
C SER A 567 -12.89 -3.06 6.26
N VAL A 568 -12.88 -1.74 6.02
CA VAL A 568 -13.76 -0.74 6.67
C VAL A 568 -14.25 0.30 5.66
N THR A 569 -15.19 1.18 6.03
CA THR A 569 -15.40 2.38 5.23
C THR A 569 -14.29 3.42 5.49
N ALA A 570 -14.05 4.31 4.53
CA ALA A 570 -13.11 5.43 4.66
C ALA A 570 -13.76 6.78 4.28
N TYR A 571 -15.00 6.99 4.71
CA TYR A 571 -15.75 8.20 4.37
C TYR A 571 -15.27 9.44 5.11
N ALA A 572 -15.26 10.58 4.42
CA ALA A 572 -15.19 11.90 5.03
C ALA A 572 -16.60 12.52 5.09
N ASP A 573 -17.34 12.26 6.18
CA ASP A 573 -18.70 12.76 6.40
C ASP A 573 -18.79 14.02 7.28
N ILE A 574 -19.93 14.73 7.20
CA ILE A 574 -20.24 15.76 8.18
C ILE A 574 -21.18 15.17 9.23
N GLY A 575 -20.66 15.00 10.44
CA GLY A 575 -21.40 14.41 11.53
C GLY A 575 -22.53 15.32 12.06
N ASN A 576 -23.54 14.71 12.69
CA ASN A 576 -24.65 15.43 13.33
C ASN A 576 -24.21 16.51 14.34
N GLY A 577 -23.04 16.36 14.96
CA GLY A 577 -22.48 17.36 15.89
C GLY A 577 -21.98 18.64 15.21
N GLN A 578 -21.63 18.58 13.92
CA GLN A 578 -21.19 19.73 13.14
C GLN A 578 -22.36 20.45 12.50
N ILE A 579 -23.32 19.70 11.94
CA ILE A 579 -24.51 20.23 11.24
C ILE A 579 -25.34 21.18 12.12
N VAL A 580 -25.36 20.98 13.44
CA VAL A 580 -26.06 21.88 14.38
C VAL A 580 -25.49 23.30 14.42
N ASN A 581 -24.28 23.52 13.93
CA ASN A 581 -23.64 24.83 13.83
C ASN A 581 -23.96 25.55 12.51
N TYR A 582 -24.57 24.85 11.54
CA TYR A 582 -24.95 25.45 10.27
C TYR A 582 -26.24 26.27 10.36
N ASP A 583 -26.24 27.40 9.68
CA ASP A 583 -27.35 28.35 9.68
C ASP A 583 -27.66 28.87 8.27
N GLU A 584 -28.54 29.87 8.18
CA GLU A 584 -28.95 30.46 6.90
C GLU A 584 -27.82 31.17 6.14
N THR A 585 -26.63 31.32 6.76
CA THR A 585 -25.46 31.99 6.19
C THR A 585 -24.33 31.04 5.80
N THR A 586 -24.44 29.75 6.14
CA THR A 586 -23.50 28.70 5.75
C THR A 586 -23.39 28.62 4.23
N THR A 587 -22.16 28.57 3.73
CA THR A 587 -21.83 28.45 2.30
C THR A 587 -21.22 27.09 1.99
N ALA A 588 -21.12 26.75 0.69
CA ALA A 588 -20.43 25.54 0.25
C ALA A 588 -18.96 25.51 0.70
N ASP A 589 -18.27 26.65 0.66
CA ASP A 589 -16.88 26.76 1.13
C ASP A 589 -16.73 26.46 2.63
N ASP A 590 -17.68 26.92 3.46
CA ASP A 590 -17.64 26.64 4.90
C ASP A 590 -17.77 25.12 5.18
N ILE A 591 -18.59 24.43 4.38
CA ILE A 591 -18.81 22.97 4.46
C ILE A 591 -17.54 22.21 4.03
N ILE A 592 -16.91 22.63 2.94
CA ILE A 592 -15.65 22.04 2.45
C ILE A 592 -14.52 22.26 3.46
N ASP A 593 -14.42 23.46 4.04
CA ASP A 593 -13.43 23.78 5.07
C ASP A 593 -13.61 22.89 6.31
N ASP A 594 -14.86 22.62 6.73
CA ASP A 594 -15.15 21.68 7.82
C ASP A 594 -14.77 20.24 7.47
N ILE A 595 -14.98 19.80 6.22
CA ILE A 595 -14.58 18.46 5.77
C ILE A 595 -13.05 18.32 5.86
N LEU A 596 -12.30 19.26 5.27
CA LEU A 596 -10.84 19.25 5.25
C LEU A 596 -10.23 19.32 6.65
N THR A 597 -10.75 20.20 7.52
CA THR A 597 -10.12 20.49 8.82
C THR A 597 -10.57 19.58 9.96
N GLN A 598 -11.68 18.86 9.80
CA GLN A 598 -12.26 18.06 10.89
C GLN A 598 -12.65 16.64 10.44
N SER A 599 -13.35 16.50 9.32
CA SER A 599 -13.86 15.19 8.88
C SER A 599 -12.76 14.26 8.39
N ILE A 600 -11.90 14.73 7.47
CA ILE A 600 -10.77 13.94 6.96
C ILE A 600 -9.85 13.52 8.11
N PRO A 601 -9.38 14.42 9.01
CA PRO A 601 -8.59 14.00 10.17
C PRO A 601 -9.26 12.92 11.03
N TRP A 602 -10.58 13.01 11.24
CA TRP A 602 -11.31 11.97 11.96
C TRP A 602 -11.34 10.64 11.20
N SER A 603 -11.58 10.66 9.89
CA SER A 603 -11.58 9.46 9.03
C SER A 603 -10.22 8.78 9.05
N ILE A 604 -9.13 9.54 8.90
CA ILE A 604 -7.76 9.04 8.95
C ILE A 604 -7.42 8.47 10.33
N ASP A 605 -7.84 9.11 11.43
CA ASP A 605 -7.70 8.57 12.78
C ASP A 605 -8.46 7.23 12.94
N ARG A 606 -9.65 7.10 12.36
CA ARG A 606 -10.39 5.82 12.36
C ARG A 606 -9.65 4.76 11.55
N LEU A 607 -9.12 5.07 10.37
CA LEU A 607 -8.34 4.13 9.57
C LEU A 607 -7.11 3.64 10.34
N ALA A 608 -6.37 4.53 11.00
CA ALA A 608 -5.21 4.17 11.80
C ALA A 608 -5.56 3.23 12.96
N GLU A 609 -6.71 3.43 13.62
CA GLU A 609 -7.20 2.51 14.65
C GLU A 609 -7.51 1.10 14.10
N HIS A 610 -8.02 1.00 12.86
CA HIS A 610 -8.27 -0.29 12.22
C HIS A 610 -7.00 -0.96 11.71
N HIS A 611 -6.05 -0.18 11.17
CA HIS A 611 -4.76 -0.71 10.74
C HIS A 611 -3.98 -1.28 11.94
N ALA A 612 -4.06 -0.62 13.11
CA ALA A 612 -3.49 -1.17 14.33
C ALA A 612 -4.12 -2.52 14.76
N ILE A 613 -5.38 -2.80 14.36
CA ILE A 613 -6.00 -4.12 14.56
C ILE A 613 -5.41 -5.14 13.59
N THR A 614 -5.30 -4.81 12.29
CA THR A 614 -4.75 -5.76 11.32
C THR A 614 -3.29 -6.11 11.63
N GLN A 615 -2.46 -5.13 11.97
CA GLN A 615 -1.07 -5.33 12.41
C GLN A 615 -0.93 -6.26 13.62
N GLN A 616 -1.90 -6.23 14.55
CA GLN A 616 -1.91 -7.20 15.67
C GLN A 616 -2.11 -8.63 15.17
N TYR A 617 -3.00 -8.82 14.19
CA TYR A 617 -3.23 -10.11 13.56
C TYR A 617 -2.06 -10.54 12.68
N GLU A 618 -1.35 -9.62 12.05
CA GLU A 618 -0.13 -9.93 11.28
C GLU A 618 0.92 -10.60 12.16
N VAL A 619 1.22 -9.98 13.30
CA VAL A 619 2.15 -10.53 14.29
C VAL A 619 1.63 -11.86 14.86
N GLN A 620 0.33 -11.97 15.12
CA GLN A 620 -0.27 -13.18 15.68
C GLN A 620 -0.26 -14.37 14.70
N LEU A 621 -0.50 -14.11 13.41
CA LEU A 621 -0.65 -15.15 12.38
C LEU A 621 0.64 -15.39 11.60
N GLY A 622 1.62 -14.49 11.68
CA GLY A 622 2.89 -14.59 10.97
C GLY A 622 2.78 -14.36 9.46
N ARG A 623 1.84 -13.53 9.02
CA ARG A 623 1.60 -13.16 7.61
C ARG A 623 0.97 -11.77 7.51
N GLU A 624 1.11 -11.10 6.37
CA GLU A 624 0.45 -9.81 6.12
C GLU A 624 -1.08 -9.95 6.15
N ILE A 625 -1.76 -8.92 6.68
CA ILE A 625 -3.21 -8.79 6.74
C ILE A 625 -3.52 -7.39 6.23
N PRO A 626 -3.73 -7.25 4.91
CA PRO A 626 -4.04 -5.98 4.29
C PRO A 626 -5.26 -5.31 4.92
N LEU A 627 -5.19 -3.98 5.07
CA LEU A 627 -6.35 -3.17 5.39
C LEU A 627 -6.89 -2.55 4.11
N LEU A 628 -8.12 -2.91 3.77
CA LEU A 628 -8.84 -2.39 2.60
C LEU A 628 -9.93 -1.42 3.06
N SER A 629 -10.43 -0.60 2.15
CA SER A 629 -11.78 -0.05 2.29
C SER A 629 -12.75 -0.74 1.34
N TYR A 630 -13.96 -1.08 1.82
CA TYR A 630 -15.01 -1.58 0.93
C TYR A 630 -15.83 -0.43 0.31
N GLU A 631 -15.85 0.73 0.99
CA GLU A 631 -16.44 1.97 0.51
C GLU A 631 -15.68 3.17 1.05
N SER A 632 -15.58 4.23 0.25
CA SER A 632 -14.88 5.47 0.58
C SER A 632 -15.51 6.64 -0.15
N GLY A 633 -14.96 7.85 0.06
CA GLY A 633 -15.35 9.06 -0.66
C GLY A 633 -15.88 10.15 0.26
N SER A 634 -16.36 11.23 -0.34
CA SER A 634 -16.94 12.35 0.41
C SER A 634 -18.42 12.11 0.72
N HIS A 635 -18.71 11.53 1.88
CA HIS A 635 -20.08 11.27 2.33
C HIS A 635 -20.68 12.49 3.05
N VAL A 636 -20.78 13.64 2.37
CA VAL A 636 -21.16 14.94 3.00
C VAL A 636 -22.45 14.85 3.83
N PHE A 637 -23.41 14.03 3.42
CA PHE A 637 -24.68 13.79 4.11
C PHE A 637 -24.63 12.48 4.92
N SER A 638 -24.07 12.49 6.13
CA SER A 638 -24.08 11.30 7.01
C SER A 638 -25.50 10.74 7.23
N PHE A 639 -25.66 9.42 7.34
CA PHE A 639 -26.98 8.78 7.43
C PHE A 639 -27.80 9.31 8.63
N GLY A 640 -29.03 9.76 8.36
CA GLY A 640 -29.93 10.30 9.38
C GLY A 640 -29.62 11.72 9.84
N THR A 641 -28.77 12.44 9.11
CA THR A 641 -28.54 13.88 9.33
C THR A 641 -29.73 14.71 8.88
N TYR A 642 -30.03 15.77 9.63
CA TYR A 642 -31.10 16.71 9.31
C TYR A 642 -30.54 18.13 9.35
N PHE A 643 -30.42 18.75 8.17
CA PHE A 643 -30.04 20.15 8.05
C PHE A 643 -31.15 21.03 8.65
N PRO A 644 -30.86 21.81 9.70
CA PRO A 644 -31.88 22.59 10.38
C PRO A 644 -32.44 23.74 9.52
N TYR A 645 -31.71 24.16 8.50
CA TYR A 645 -32.05 25.25 7.59
C TYR A 645 -31.90 24.81 6.13
N VAL A 646 -32.89 25.13 5.29
CA VAL A 646 -32.86 24.83 3.85
C VAL A 646 -31.64 25.44 3.14
N PRO A 647 -31.22 26.70 3.42
CA PRO A 647 -30.01 27.22 2.80
C PRO A 647 -28.73 26.44 3.10
N ALA A 648 -28.59 25.87 4.30
CA ALA A 648 -27.44 25.04 4.65
C ALA A 648 -27.47 23.68 3.93
N TYR A 649 -28.67 23.12 3.73
CA TYR A 649 -28.86 21.93 2.88
C TYR A 649 -28.46 22.23 1.43
N ASP A 650 -28.93 23.35 0.87
CA ASP A 650 -28.59 23.76 -0.51
C ASP A 650 -27.08 24.00 -0.65
N ALA A 651 -26.44 24.59 0.37
CA ALA A 651 -24.99 24.78 0.41
C ALA A 651 -24.21 23.45 0.44
N ALA A 652 -24.74 22.42 1.11
CA ALA A 652 -24.13 21.09 1.12
C ALA A 652 -24.23 20.41 -0.25
N ILE A 653 -25.35 20.59 -0.97
CA ILE A 653 -25.47 20.17 -2.38
C ILE A 653 -24.49 20.92 -3.28
N GLU A 654 -24.36 22.24 -3.09
CA GLU A 654 -23.40 23.06 -3.83
C GLU A 654 -21.93 22.64 -3.55
N ALA A 655 -21.61 22.26 -2.31
CA ALA A 655 -20.29 21.79 -1.92
C ALA A 655 -19.85 20.53 -2.69
N MET A 656 -20.72 19.52 -2.81
CA MET A 656 -20.43 18.28 -3.55
C MET A 656 -20.23 18.50 -5.06
N ASN A 657 -20.61 19.66 -5.61
CA ASN A 657 -20.37 20.02 -7.01
C ASN A 657 -19.25 21.06 -7.16
N SER A 658 -18.53 21.38 -6.08
CA SER A 658 -17.50 22.41 -6.07
C SER A 658 -16.20 21.92 -6.70
N PRO A 659 -15.46 22.78 -7.43
CA PRO A 659 -14.09 22.49 -7.85
C PRO A 659 -13.15 22.10 -6.70
N ARG A 660 -13.45 22.55 -5.48
CA ARG A 660 -12.67 22.22 -4.28
C ARG A 660 -12.89 20.79 -3.76
N MET A 661 -13.80 20.02 -4.36
CA MET A 661 -13.88 18.58 -4.10
C MET A 661 -12.62 17.85 -4.56
N TYR A 662 -11.89 18.40 -5.54
CA TYR A 662 -10.55 17.93 -5.90
C TYR A 662 -9.62 17.89 -4.66
N ASP A 663 -9.57 18.99 -3.90
CA ASP A 663 -8.73 19.10 -2.70
C ASP A 663 -9.16 18.11 -1.61
N VAL A 664 -10.48 17.90 -1.44
CA VAL A 664 -11.03 16.94 -0.47
C VAL A 664 -10.59 15.52 -0.78
N TYR A 665 -10.70 15.09 -2.03
CA TYR A 665 -10.29 13.73 -2.42
C TYR A 665 -8.78 13.55 -2.35
N GLN A 666 -8.00 14.54 -2.77
CA GLN A 666 -6.54 14.50 -2.65
C GLN A 666 -6.09 14.34 -1.18
N GLU A 667 -6.63 15.10 -0.24
CA GLU A 667 -6.30 14.96 1.18
C GLU A 667 -6.77 13.62 1.77
N LEU A 668 -7.92 13.11 1.33
CA LEU A 668 -8.46 11.84 1.81
C LEU A 668 -7.62 10.64 1.30
N LEU A 669 -7.28 10.61 0.01
CA LEU A 669 -6.45 9.58 -0.62
C LEU A 669 -5.03 9.58 -0.05
N ASN A 670 -4.40 10.76 0.04
CA ASN A 670 -3.06 10.89 0.62
C ASN A 670 -3.03 10.50 2.09
N GLY A 671 -4.04 10.90 2.87
CA GLY A 671 -4.17 10.50 4.26
C GLY A 671 -4.37 8.99 4.43
N ALA A 672 -5.17 8.35 3.58
CA ALA A 672 -5.39 6.90 3.61
C ALA A 672 -4.11 6.12 3.24
N ARG A 673 -3.40 6.54 2.19
CA ARG A 673 -2.09 5.99 1.80
C ARG A 673 -1.07 6.13 2.94
N ALA A 674 -1.01 7.30 3.57
CA ALA A 674 -0.09 7.56 4.68
C ALA A 674 -0.37 6.70 5.93
N VAL A 675 -1.62 6.28 6.13
CA VAL A 675 -1.96 5.29 7.17
C VAL A 675 -1.44 3.90 6.80
N GLY A 676 -1.25 3.60 5.52
CA GLY A 676 -0.87 2.29 5.01
C GLY A 676 -2.06 1.46 4.51
N LEU A 677 -3.14 2.11 4.07
CA LEU A 677 -4.26 1.42 3.42
C LEU A 677 -3.79 0.78 2.10
N ASP A 678 -4.18 -0.48 1.87
CA ASP A 678 -3.76 -1.24 0.68
C ASP A 678 -4.65 -0.99 -0.54
N LEU A 679 -5.96 -0.93 -0.32
CA LEU A 679 -6.96 -0.68 -1.36
C LEU A 679 -7.97 0.34 -0.87
N TYR A 680 -8.11 1.45 -1.60
CA TYR A 680 -9.15 2.44 -1.39
C TYR A 680 -10.28 2.23 -2.40
N ASN A 681 -11.44 1.75 -1.96
CA ASN A 681 -12.56 1.46 -2.85
C ASN A 681 -13.66 2.52 -2.76
N GLU A 682 -13.85 3.30 -3.83
CA GLU A 682 -14.84 4.37 -3.88
C GLU A 682 -16.29 3.84 -3.85
N PHE A 683 -17.22 4.56 -3.21
CA PHE A 683 -18.59 4.05 -3.00
C PHE A 683 -19.49 4.04 -4.25
N THR A 684 -19.36 4.98 -5.17
CA THR A 684 -20.23 4.97 -6.36
C THR A 684 -19.51 5.57 -7.57
N PHE A 685 -19.64 4.92 -8.71
CA PHE A 685 -19.03 5.38 -9.95
C PHE A 685 -19.80 6.56 -10.57
N THR A 686 -21.11 6.43 -10.80
CA THR A 686 -21.94 7.53 -11.33
C THR A 686 -23.14 7.89 -10.45
N SER A 687 -23.47 9.18 -10.41
CA SER A 687 -24.58 9.76 -9.66
C SER A 687 -25.26 10.87 -10.48
N HIS A 688 -26.13 11.65 -9.84
CA HIS A 688 -26.79 12.82 -10.38
C HIS A 688 -26.38 14.10 -9.65
N THR A 689 -26.43 15.25 -10.32
CA THR A 689 -26.13 16.56 -9.72
C THR A 689 -27.19 17.05 -8.71
N SER A 690 -28.41 16.51 -8.75
CA SER A 690 -29.56 17.05 -8.02
C SER A 690 -29.60 16.66 -6.53
N GLY A 691 -28.77 15.70 -6.10
CA GLY A 691 -28.70 15.20 -4.72
C GLY A 691 -29.96 14.46 -4.27
N SER A 692 -29.78 13.26 -3.71
CA SER A 692 -30.84 12.60 -2.95
C SER A 692 -30.99 13.25 -1.57
N GLN A 693 -31.95 12.80 -0.76
CA GLN A 693 -31.99 13.17 0.68
C GLN A 693 -30.75 12.72 1.45
N TYR A 694 -29.90 11.89 0.83
CA TYR A 694 -28.63 11.38 1.34
C TYR A 694 -27.43 11.98 0.58
N GLY A 695 -27.62 13.02 -0.24
CA GLY A 695 -26.54 13.65 -1.03
C GLY A 695 -26.29 13.00 -2.40
N THR A 696 -25.12 13.29 -2.97
CA THR A 696 -24.57 12.70 -4.21
C THR A 696 -23.32 11.91 -3.85
N PHE A 697 -23.11 10.74 -4.47
CA PHE A 697 -22.03 9.81 -4.10
C PHE A 697 -21.12 9.44 -5.28
N GLY A 698 -21.44 9.90 -6.48
CA GLY A 698 -20.78 9.43 -7.69
C GLY A 698 -19.60 10.30 -8.08
N LEU A 699 -18.48 9.68 -8.42
CA LEU A 699 -17.30 10.35 -9.00
C LEU A 699 -17.64 11.14 -10.27
N LEU A 700 -18.62 10.66 -11.03
CA LEU A 700 -19.19 11.32 -12.20
C LEU A 700 -20.67 11.61 -11.96
N HIS A 701 -21.12 12.83 -12.26
CA HIS A 701 -22.53 13.22 -12.21
C HIS A 701 -23.30 12.97 -13.51
N GLY A 702 -22.62 12.36 -14.48
CA GLY A 702 -23.13 11.83 -15.73
C GLY A 702 -22.01 11.07 -16.44
N GLN A 703 -22.33 9.99 -17.15
CA GLN A 703 -21.30 9.19 -17.84
C GLN A 703 -20.44 10.02 -18.81
N ASP A 704 -21.04 11.05 -19.43
CA ASP A 704 -20.42 11.95 -20.39
C ASP A 704 -19.94 13.28 -19.79
N GLU A 705 -19.82 13.36 -18.46
CA GLU A 705 -19.23 14.51 -17.80
C GLU A 705 -17.77 14.70 -18.29
N PRO A 706 -17.40 15.92 -18.78
CA PRO A 706 -16.02 16.21 -19.13
C PRO A 706 -15.09 16.01 -17.94
N VAL A 707 -13.96 15.34 -18.18
CA VAL A 707 -12.94 15.03 -17.16
C VAL A 707 -12.49 16.31 -16.42
N GLU A 708 -12.38 17.43 -17.13
CA GLU A 708 -11.94 18.72 -16.57
C GLU A 708 -12.93 19.36 -15.57
N THR A 709 -14.16 18.83 -15.51
CA THR A 709 -15.20 19.26 -14.57
C THR A 709 -15.62 18.17 -13.60
N ALA A 710 -15.15 16.94 -13.78
CA ALA A 710 -15.37 15.81 -12.89
C ALA A 710 -14.30 15.80 -11.78
N TYR A 711 -14.37 16.77 -10.87
CA TYR A 711 -13.28 17.06 -9.92
C TYR A 711 -12.91 15.89 -8.99
N GLU A 712 -13.87 15.07 -8.59
CA GLU A 712 -13.66 13.88 -7.75
C GLU A 712 -12.96 12.76 -8.53
N TYR A 713 -13.46 12.44 -9.73
CA TYR A 713 -12.84 11.49 -10.65
C TYR A 713 -11.42 11.92 -11.03
N GLN A 714 -11.23 13.19 -11.40
CA GLN A 714 -9.93 13.74 -11.77
C GLN A 714 -8.92 13.63 -10.61
N ALA A 715 -9.34 13.91 -9.38
CA ALA A 715 -8.47 13.78 -8.21
C ALA A 715 -7.95 12.34 -8.03
N ILE A 716 -8.78 11.32 -8.27
CA ILE A 716 -8.35 9.92 -8.20
C ILE A 716 -7.38 9.58 -9.35
N VAL A 717 -7.69 9.98 -10.58
CA VAL A 717 -6.82 9.72 -11.73
C VAL A 717 -5.45 10.37 -11.53
N ASP A 718 -5.42 11.65 -11.11
CA ASP A 718 -4.17 12.36 -10.84
C ASP A 718 -3.40 11.69 -9.69
N PHE A 719 -4.08 11.23 -8.63
CA PHE A 719 -3.44 10.48 -7.54
C PHE A 719 -2.78 9.18 -8.03
N LEU A 720 -3.44 8.41 -8.89
CA LEU A 720 -2.89 7.18 -9.48
C LEU A 720 -1.71 7.47 -10.41
N GLU A 721 -1.80 8.51 -11.24
CA GLU A 721 -0.69 8.95 -12.11
C GLU A 721 0.51 9.42 -11.27
N GLU A 722 0.28 10.19 -10.20
CA GLU A 722 1.32 10.63 -9.27
C GLU A 722 1.98 9.45 -8.55
N GLN A 723 1.21 8.43 -8.14
CA GLN A 723 1.74 7.20 -7.59
C GLN A 723 2.56 6.40 -8.60
N ASP A 724 2.10 6.26 -9.84
CA ASP A 724 2.87 5.56 -10.88
C ASP A 724 4.18 6.30 -11.17
N VAL A 725 4.18 7.63 -11.19
CA VAL A 725 5.43 8.41 -11.31
C VAL A 725 6.33 8.23 -10.09
N TYR A 726 5.77 8.21 -8.88
CA TYR A 726 6.55 8.15 -7.65
C TYR A 726 7.11 6.74 -7.36
N PHE A 727 6.34 5.68 -7.63
CA PHE A 727 6.72 4.29 -7.35
C PHE A 727 7.24 3.53 -8.56
N ASN A 728 6.71 3.84 -9.74
CA ASN A 728 7.01 3.16 -11.00
C ASN A 728 7.51 4.16 -12.05
N GLY A 729 8.22 5.21 -11.59
CA GLY A 729 8.73 6.33 -12.38
C GLY A 729 9.50 5.89 -13.61
N PHE A 730 9.98 6.84 -14.42
CA PHE A 730 10.84 6.45 -15.54
C PHE A 730 12.06 5.76 -14.95
N SER A 731 12.15 4.42 -15.03
CA SER A 731 13.24 3.61 -14.50
C SER A 731 13.40 2.38 -15.37
N TYR A 732 14.62 2.16 -15.87
CA TYR A 732 14.98 0.98 -16.63
C TYR A 732 16.35 0.52 -16.18
N GLU A 733 16.51 -0.79 -16.04
CA GLU A 733 17.76 -1.44 -15.68
C GLU A 733 18.07 -2.51 -16.72
N GLU A 734 19.36 -2.76 -16.91
CA GLU A 734 19.88 -3.75 -17.84
C GLU A 734 21.23 -4.24 -17.31
N ASP A 735 21.23 -5.47 -16.79
CA ASP A 735 22.41 -6.17 -16.28
C ASP A 735 23.07 -7.07 -17.34
N PHE A 736 22.45 -7.21 -18.52
CA PHE A 736 22.92 -8.04 -19.63
C PHE A 736 23.06 -9.53 -19.32
N GLU A 737 22.43 -10.04 -18.24
CA GLU A 737 22.51 -11.43 -17.79
C GLU A 737 21.46 -12.35 -18.43
N ASP A 738 20.51 -11.78 -19.17
CA ASP A 738 19.43 -12.52 -19.82
C ASP A 738 19.41 -12.39 -21.36
N ALA A 739 18.29 -12.80 -21.97
CA ALA A 739 18.10 -12.80 -23.42
C ALA A 739 17.37 -11.55 -23.93
N GLU A 740 16.76 -10.79 -23.03
CA GLU A 740 16.18 -9.48 -23.33
C GLU A 740 17.32 -8.45 -23.30
N ASN A 741 17.22 -7.41 -24.11
CA ASN A 741 18.27 -6.41 -24.16
C ASN A 741 17.65 -5.08 -24.54
N LEU A 742 17.75 -4.11 -23.64
CA LEU A 742 17.26 -2.75 -23.80
C LEU A 742 17.94 -2.04 -24.98
N PHE A 743 19.16 -2.44 -25.35
CA PHE A 743 19.99 -1.76 -26.32
C PHE A 743 19.93 -2.38 -27.72
N ILE A 744 19.51 -1.57 -28.69
CA ILE A 744 19.54 -1.90 -30.10
C ILE A 744 20.81 -1.36 -30.76
N PRO A 745 21.74 -2.22 -31.23
CA PRO A 745 22.96 -1.78 -31.89
C PRO A 745 22.66 -1.25 -33.29
N LEU A 746 23.21 -0.09 -33.65
CA LEU A 746 23.12 0.44 -35.02
C LEU A 746 23.86 -0.46 -36.03
N ASN A 747 24.83 -1.23 -35.55
CA ASN A 747 25.53 -2.26 -36.31
C ASN A 747 25.79 -3.49 -35.43
N GLU A 748 24.87 -4.45 -35.49
CA GLU A 748 24.93 -5.73 -34.76
C GLU A 748 26.28 -6.45 -34.86
N SER A 749 27.01 -6.33 -35.97
CA SER A 749 28.28 -7.05 -36.15
C SER A 749 29.42 -6.58 -35.24
N GLN A 750 29.24 -5.44 -34.57
CA GLN A 750 30.20 -4.86 -33.64
C GLN A 750 29.89 -5.18 -32.17
N TRP A 751 28.70 -5.69 -31.87
CA TRP A 751 28.23 -5.89 -30.50
C TRP A 751 28.05 -7.37 -30.17
N THR A 752 28.39 -7.75 -28.95
CA THR A 752 28.34 -9.12 -28.43
C THR A 752 28.11 -9.09 -26.93
N THR A 753 27.49 -10.13 -26.37
CA THR A 753 27.40 -10.38 -24.92
C THR A 753 28.34 -11.52 -24.50
N PRO A 754 29.66 -11.28 -24.39
CA PRO A 754 30.58 -12.33 -23.96
C PRO A 754 30.33 -12.75 -22.51
N MET A 755 30.14 -14.05 -22.31
CA MET A 755 30.12 -14.67 -20.99
C MET A 755 31.53 -14.73 -20.41
N LEU A 756 31.72 -14.12 -19.24
CA LEU A 756 32.95 -14.12 -18.47
C LEU A 756 33.14 -15.46 -17.71
N PRO A 757 34.37 -15.78 -17.27
CA PRO A 757 34.60 -16.90 -16.36
C PRO A 757 33.89 -16.63 -15.03
N GLY A 758 32.75 -17.29 -14.78
CA GLY A 758 31.92 -17.08 -13.58
C GLY A 758 30.41 -17.21 -13.84
N GLY A 759 29.98 -17.01 -15.10
CA GLY A 759 28.57 -17.06 -15.49
C GLY A 759 28.08 -15.72 -16.02
N ASN A 760 28.62 -14.62 -15.52
CA ASN A 760 28.21 -13.26 -15.86
C ASN A 760 28.44 -12.90 -17.33
N THR A 761 27.53 -12.16 -17.94
CA THR A 761 27.60 -11.65 -19.31
C THR A 761 27.61 -10.12 -19.32
N MET A 762 28.55 -9.53 -20.06
CA MET A 762 28.63 -8.06 -20.20
C MET A 762 28.36 -7.64 -21.63
N TYR A 763 27.84 -6.43 -21.87
CA TYR A 763 27.60 -5.93 -23.22
C TYR A 763 28.86 -5.29 -23.83
N GLN A 764 29.43 -5.96 -24.82
CA GLN A 764 30.71 -5.59 -25.40
C GLN A 764 30.57 -5.04 -26.82
N VAL A 765 31.22 -3.91 -27.07
CA VAL A 765 31.45 -3.37 -28.41
C VAL A 765 32.89 -3.60 -28.85
N ASP A 766 33.09 -4.10 -30.08
CA ASP A 766 34.39 -4.18 -30.75
C ASP A 766 34.42 -3.39 -32.06
N THR A 767 35.05 -2.21 -31.99
CA THR A 767 35.25 -1.31 -33.13
C THR A 767 36.72 -1.24 -33.59
N SER A 768 37.59 -2.11 -33.04
CA SER A 768 39.02 -2.11 -33.33
C SER A 768 39.33 -2.39 -34.81
N SER A 769 38.51 -3.21 -35.46
CA SER A 769 38.69 -3.58 -36.87
C SER A 769 38.12 -2.57 -37.87
N SER A 770 37.12 -1.76 -37.46
CA SER A 770 36.44 -0.79 -38.32
C SER A 770 37.10 0.60 -38.27
N GLN A 771 37.87 0.90 -37.22
CA GLN A 771 38.42 2.24 -36.94
C GLN A 771 37.34 3.34 -36.89
N GLY A 772 36.12 2.99 -36.48
CA GLY A 772 34.96 3.87 -36.44
C GLY A 772 34.24 3.84 -35.11
N LEU A 773 33.05 4.46 -35.09
CA LEU A 773 32.14 4.50 -33.95
C LEU A 773 31.26 3.24 -33.96
N GLY A 774 31.02 2.67 -32.79
CA GLY A 774 29.97 1.69 -32.53
C GLY A 774 29.01 2.30 -31.53
N ILE A 775 27.71 2.31 -31.84
CA ILE A 775 26.63 2.84 -30.99
C ILE A 775 25.57 1.77 -30.84
N ALA A 776 25.04 1.63 -29.63
CA ALA A 776 23.77 0.98 -29.36
C ALA A 776 22.86 1.95 -28.59
N LEU A 777 21.58 2.01 -28.95
CA LEU A 777 20.60 2.91 -28.35
C LEU A 777 19.62 2.13 -27.48
N ALA A 778 19.28 2.67 -26.31
CA ALA A 778 18.22 2.13 -25.48
C ALA A 778 16.85 2.48 -26.07
N GLU A 779 15.91 1.55 -26.06
CA GLU A 779 14.49 1.80 -26.37
C GLU A 779 13.65 1.85 -25.09
N PHE A 780 12.89 2.93 -24.92
CA PHE A 780 11.98 3.10 -23.79
C PHE A 780 10.55 3.18 -24.31
N ASP A 781 9.60 2.61 -23.58
CA ASP A 781 8.16 2.75 -23.85
C ASP A 781 7.58 4.06 -23.25
N LYS A 782 8.28 4.68 -22.29
CA LYS A 782 7.98 6.01 -21.73
C LYS A 782 8.90 7.10 -22.33
N PRO A 783 8.46 8.37 -22.47
CA PRO A 783 9.33 9.47 -22.89
C PRO A 783 10.36 9.82 -21.80
N LEU A 784 11.56 10.28 -22.21
CA LEU A 784 12.60 10.72 -21.27
C LEU A 784 12.14 11.96 -20.46
N PRO A 785 12.29 11.96 -19.13
CA PRO A 785 11.94 13.11 -18.30
C PRO A 785 12.90 14.29 -18.53
N GLU A 786 12.51 15.50 -18.09
CA GLU A 786 13.37 16.69 -18.18
C GLU A 786 14.65 16.55 -17.32
N ASN A 787 14.51 15.88 -16.18
CA ASN A 787 15.59 15.54 -15.26
C ASN A 787 15.68 14.02 -15.15
N PHE A 788 16.88 13.48 -15.29
CA PHE A 788 17.13 12.05 -15.20
C PHE A 788 18.59 11.75 -14.89
N GLU A 789 18.84 10.55 -14.40
CA GLU A 789 20.14 10.03 -14.02
C GLU A 789 20.44 8.77 -14.82
N ILE A 790 21.69 8.60 -15.27
CA ILE A 790 22.17 7.39 -15.95
C ILE A 790 23.35 6.84 -15.18
N GLU A 791 23.38 5.55 -14.90
CA GLU A 791 24.58 4.88 -14.40
C GLU A 791 24.92 3.67 -15.28
N VAL A 792 26.22 3.42 -15.44
CA VAL A 792 26.74 2.22 -16.11
C VAL A 792 28.13 1.90 -15.61
N GLU A 793 28.43 0.62 -15.49
CA GLU A 793 29.80 0.16 -15.32
C GLU A 793 30.52 0.10 -16.67
N LEU A 794 31.73 0.64 -16.72
CA LEU A 794 32.52 0.74 -17.95
C LEU A 794 33.89 0.11 -17.77
N LEU A 795 34.19 -0.89 -18.59
CA LEU A 795 35.48 -1.58 -18.63
C LEU A 795 36.15 -1.45 -20.00
N SER A 796 37.28 -0.76 -20.05
CA SER A 796 38.07 -0.61 -21.29
C SER A 796 39.09 -1.74 -21.48
N ILE A 797 39.03 -2.47 -22.60
CA ILE A 797 39.89 -3.63 -22.87
C ILE A 797 41.14 -3.23 -23.69
N PRO A 798 42.36 -3.38 -23.14
CA PRO A 798 43.58 -2.95 -23.82
C PRO A 798 43.97 -3.87 -24.99
N GLY A 799 44.48 -3.29 -26.08
CA GLY A 799 45.02 -4.05 -27.21
C GLY A 799 45.98 -3.23 -28.07
N SER A 800 46.88 -3.89 -28.80
CA SER A 800 47.89 -3.22 -29.63
C SER A 800 47.35 -2.57 -30.91
N ASP A 801 46.10 -2.89 -31.27
CA ASP A 801 45.40 -2.53 -32.51
C ASP A 801 44.22 -1.58 -32.29
N ARG A 802 43.99 -1.12 -31.06
CA ARG A 802 42.81 -0.36 -30.64
C ARG A 802 43.15 0.79 -29.68
N TRP A 803 42.21 1.71 -29.51
CA TRP A 803 42.15 2.68 -28.40
C TRP A 803 41.40 2.05 -27.22
N GLN A 804 41.07 2.85 -26.20
CA GLN A 804 40.52 2.39 -24.92
C GLN A 804 39.42 3.37 -24.50
N ASP A 805 38.56 3.74 -25.44
CA ASP A 805 37.59 4.83 -25.26
C ASP A 805 36.19 4.24 -25.05
N GLY A 806 35.40 4.85 -24.17
CA GLY A 806 34.03 4.40 -23.85
C GLY A 806 33.17 5.54 -23.36
N PHE A 807 31.90 5.56 -23.77
CA PHE A 807 30.99 6.69 -23.58
C PHE A 807 29.55 6.26 -23.32
N ILE A 808 28.88 6.99 -22.41
CA ILE A 808 27.43 7.15 -22.37
C ILE A 808 27.06 8.19 -23.44
N ILE A 809 26.01 7.93 -24.21
CA ILE A 809 25.42 8.82 -25.20
C ILE A 809 24.07 9.32 -24.68
N PHE A 810 23.81 10.62 -24.85
CA PHE A 810 22.52 11.24 -24.55
C PHE A 810 22.18 12.30 -25.59
N ASP A 811 20.90 12.63 -25.72
CA ASP A 811 20.36 13.53 -26.75
C ASP A 811 20.87 13.14 -28.16
N TYR A 812 20.80 11.84 -28.47
CA TYR A 812 21.19 11.30 -29.78
C TYR A 812 20.18 11.72 -30.86
N VAL A 813 20.68 12.35 -31.92
CA VAL A 813 19.89 12.71 -33.10
C VAL A 813 20.24 11.80 -34.27
N ASP A 814 21.53 11.64 -34.58
CA ASP A 814 22.05 10.72 -35.58
C ASP A 814 23.54 10.39 -35.34
N GLU A 815 24.13 9.49 -36.13
CA GLU A 815 25.55 9.04 -36.01
C GLU A 815 26.58 10.19 -36.09
N THR A 816 26.15 11.40 -36.47
CA THR A 816 26.99 12.58 -36.57
C THR A 816 26.62 13.69 -35.59
N ASP A 817 25.55 13.56 -34.80
CA ASP A 817 25.07 14.57 -33.86
C ASP A 817 24.49 13.91 -32.59
N PHE A 818 25.25 13.94 -31.50
CA PHE A 818 24.84 13.43 -30.18
C PHE A 818 25.72 14.00 -29.07
N LYS A 819 25.26 13.96 -27.82
CA LYS A 819 26.06 14.37 -26.65
C LYS A 819 26.58 13.14 -25.94
N TYR A 820 27.70 13.29 -25.23
CA TYR A 820 28.39 12.16 -24.63
C TYR A 820 29.08 12.54 -23.34
N ALA A 821 29.23 11.54 -22.47
CA ALA A 821 30.07 11.58 -21.29
C ALA A 821 30.88 10.27 -21.19
N GLY A 822 32.15 10.35 -20.80
CA GLY A 822 32.97 9.16 -20.63
C GLY A 822 34.46 9.44 -20.68
N THR A 823 35.24 8.44 -21.10
CA THR A 823 36.69 8.45 -20.96
C THR A 823 37.43 8.33 -22.30
N PHE A 824 38.53 9.07 -22.38
CA PHE A 824 39.61 8.87 -23.34
C PHE A 824 40.83 8.35 -22.58
N VAL A 825 40.89 7.05 -22.26
CA VAL A 825 41.92 6.45 -21.39
C VAL A 825 43.33 6.74 -21.89
N GLY A 826 43.56 6.69 -23.21
CA GLY A 826 44.87 7.00 -23.80
C GLY A 826 45.34 8.46 -23.63
N GLN A 827 44.43 9.35 -23.26
CA GLN A 827 44.70 10.77 -22.95
C GLN A 827 44.60 11.06 -21.45
N ASN A 828 44.30 10.06 -20.61
CA ASN A 828 44.07 10.20 -19.17
C ASN A 828 42.97 11.24 -18.83
N GLN A 829 41.89 11.27 -19.61
CA GLN A 829 40.87 12.33 -19.55
C GLN A 829 39.43 11.80 -19.43
N TRP A 830 38.69 12.38 -18.50
CA TRP A 830 37.23 12.33 -18.42
C TRP A 830 36.65 13.54 -19.16
N VAL A 831 35.57 13.33 -19.93
CA VAL A 831 35.03 14.36 -20.83
C VAL A 831 33.50 14.31 -20.88
N VAL A 832 32.88 15.49 -20.88
CA VAL A 832 31.50 15.71 -21.32
C VAL A 832 31.52 16.59 -22.58
N GLY A 833 30.84 16.18 -23.65
CA GLY A 833 30.96 16.86 -24.95
C GLY A 833 29.77 16.69 -25.89
N HIS A 834 29.86 17.37 -27.05
CA HIS A 834 28.90 17.28 -28.14
C HIS A 834 29.62 16.77 -29.39
N TYR A 835 29.32 15.54 -29.80
CA TYR A 835 29.87 14.98 -31.03
C TYR A 835 29.12 15.55 -32.23
N GLN A 836 29.86 16.22 -33.13
CA GLN A 836 29.32 16.81 -34.36
C GLN A 836 30.13 16.32 -35.58
N GLY A 837 30.17 15.00 -35.76
CA GLY A 837 31.04 14.29 -36.71
C GLY A 837 32.52 14.34 -36.35
N ASN A 838 32.87 14.86 -35.17
CA ASN A 838 34.22 14.94 -34.63
C ASN A 838 34.22 15.18 -33.12
N TRP A 839 35.29 14.76 -32.44
CA TRP A 839 35.50 14.87 -30.99
C TRP A 839 36.03 16.24 -30.52
N GLY A 840 36.03 17.26 -31.39
CA GLY A 840 36.65 18.56 -31.12
C GLY A 840 35.82 19.49 -30.24
N ASN A 841 34.52 19.23 -30.07
CA ASN A 841 33.61 20.03 -29.25
C ASN A 841 33.42 19.38 -27.88
N ARG A 842 34.43 19.56 -27.01
CA ARG A 842 34.38 19.16 -25.61
C ARG A 842 33.83 20.32 -24.79
N VAL A 843 32.73 20.09 -24.09
CA VAL A 843 32.06 21.11 -23.27
C VAL A 843 32.82 21.27 -21.95
N ALA A 844 33.18 20.16 -21.33
CA ALA A 844 34.05 20.10 -20.15
C ALA A 844 34.97 18.87 -20.19
N GLN A 845 36.12 18.97 -19.53
CA GLN A 845 37.05 17.87 -19.38
C GLN A 845 37.87 18.01 -18.09
N VAL A 846 38.23 16.86 -17.51
CA VAL A 846 39.22 16.75 -16.44
C VAL A 846 40.35 15.85 -16.91
N ASP A 847 41.57 16.34 -16.76
CA ASP A 847 42.79 15.62 -17.11
C ASP A 847 43.47 15.16 -15.81
N TRP A 848 43.47 13.86 -15.57
CA TRP A 848 44.03 13.30 -14.34
C TRP A 848 45.56 13.41 -14.26
N ASP A 849 46.23 13.69 -15.39
CA ASP A 849 47.66 14.04 -15.38
C ASP A 849 47.95 15.29 -14.52
N ASP A 850 46.98 16.23 -14.42
CA ASP A 850 47.15 17.49 -13.70
C ASP A 850 47.16 17.31 -12.17
N ILE A 851 46.56 16.23 -11.66
CA ILE A 851 46.44 15.92 -10.23
C ILE A 851 47.20 14.65 -9.82
N GLY A 852 47.87 14.00 -10.77
CA GLY A 852 48.72 12.82 -10.51
C GLY A 852 47.93 11.52 -10.33
N GLN A 853 46.70 11.48 -10.83
CA GLN A 853 45.87 10.27 -10.93
C GLN A 853 46.03 9.64 -12.33
N GLN A 854 45.58 8.41 -12.48
CA GLN A 854 45.66 7.67 -13.74
C GLN A 854 44.41 6.83 -13.94
N ILE A 855 43.82 6.90 -15.13
CA ILE A 855 42.76 6.01 -15.59
C ILE A 855 43.43 4.73 -16.10
N TYR A 856 43.08 3.59 -15.52
CA TYR A 856 43.67 2.30 -15.86
C TYR A 856 42.79 1.53 -16.85
N PRO A 857 43.34 1.03 -17.96
CA PRO A 857 42.63 0.04 -18.76
C PRO A 857 42.56 -1.29 -17.99
N ASN A 858 41.51 -2.07 -18.23
CA ASN A 858 41.21 -3.30 -17.51
C ASN A 858 40.82 -3.10 -16.03
N GLU A 859 40.32 -1.91 -15.71
CA GLU A 859 39.67 -1.53 -14.46
C GLU A 859 38.25 -1.09 -14.81
N THR A 860 37.27 -1.52 -14.01
CA THR A 860 35.87 -1.11 -14.16
C THR A 860 35.70 0.21 -13.42
N TYR A 861 35.05 1.16 -14.08
CA TYR A 861 34.65 2.43 -13.48
C TYR A 861 33.14 2.56 -13.53
N ARG A 862 32.51 2.96 -12.43
CA ARG A 862 31.09 3.28 -12.40
C ARG A 862 30.90 4.73 -12.81
N LEU A 863 30.29 4.95 -13.98
CA LEU A 863 29.98 6.28 -14.46
C LEU A 863 28.54 6.59 -14.07
N HIS A 864 28.33 7.65 -13.30
CA HIS A 864 27.00 8.15 -12.96
C HIS A 864 26.82 9.57 -13.48
N LEU A 865 25.78 9.78 -14.27
CA LEU A 865 25.47 11.01 -14.98
C LEU A 865 24.16 11.58 -14.47
N GLN A 866 24.18 12.78 -13.92
CA GLN A 866 22.96 13.49 -13.53
C GLN A 866 22.67 14.59 -14.54
N ILE A 867 21.50 14.54 -15.18
CA ILE A 867 21.06 15.49 -16.19
C ILE A 867 19.86 16.24 -15.63
N ASN A 868 20.02 17.54 -15.44
CA ASN A 868 18.95 18.43 -14.97
C ASN A 868 18.70 19.51 -16.02
N ALA A 869 17.65 19.33 -16.83
CA ALA A 869 17.33 20.13 -18.01
C ALA A 869 18.51 20.26 -19.01
N ASN A 870 19.38 21.26 -18.84
CA ASN A 870 20.57 21.50 -19.66
C ASN A 870 21.91 21.40 -18.90
N GLN A 871 21.86 21.12 -17.61
CA GLN A 871 23.02 20.86 -16.75
C GLN A 871 23.35 19.37 -16.75
N VAL A 872 24.64 19.05 -16.76
CA VAL A 872 25.15 17.67 -16.72
C VAL A 872 26.26 17.58 -15.67
N GLU A 873 26.12 16.61 -14.77
CA GLU A 873 27.13 16.24 -13.78
C GLU A 873 27.58 14.80 -14.07
N LEU A 874 28.90 14.55 -14.01
CA LEU A 874 29.51 13.24 -14.18
C LEU A 874 30.26 12.90 -12.91
N PHE A 875 29.84 11.82 -12.27
CA PHE A 875 30.49 11.14 -11.17
C PHE A 875 31.21 9.90 -11.69
N VAL A 876 32.37 9.60 -11.11
CA VAL A 876 33.11 8.36 -11.35
C VAL A 876 33.41 7.75 -9.99
N ASP A 877 32.91 6.54 -9.75
CA ASP A 877 33.00 5.85 -8.45
C ASP A 877 32.57 6.77 -7.29
N ASP A 878 31.41 7.41 -7.46
CA ASP A 878 30.79 8.42 -6.55
C ASP A 878 31.54 9.74 -6.37
N GLU A 879 32.71 9.91 -6.98
CA GLU A 879 33.40 11.19 -6.95
C GLU A 879 32.89 12.10 -8.09
N LEU A 880 32.37 13.30 -7.76
CA LEU A 880 32.02 14.30 -8.77
C LEU A 880 33.25 14.74 -9.56
N ILE A 881 33.35 14.34 -10.84
CA ILE A 881 34.47 14.66 -11.72
C ILE A 881 34.19 15.90 -12.57
N ILE A 882 33.02 16.00 -13.19
CA ILE A 882 32.67 17.13 -14.09
C ILE A 882 31.28 17.67 -13.75
N GLN A 883 31.15 19.00 -13.70
CA GLN A 883 29.87 19.70 -13.69
C GLN A 883 29.86 20.73 -14.81
N THR A 884 28.87 20.69 -15.70
CA THR A 884 28.80 21.58 -16.87
C THR A 884 27.37 21.85 -17.34
N GLU A 885 27.22 22.77 -18.30
CA GLU A 885 25.93 23.17 -18.87
C GLU A 885 26.05 23.29 -20.39
N PHE A 886 25.07 22.77 -21.13
CA PHE A 886 24.97 22.93 -22.58
C PHE A 886 24.28 24.26 -22.93
N GLY A 887 24.93 25.08 -23.76
CA GLY A 887 24.42 26.40 -24.11
C GLY A 887 23.26 26.38 -25.12
N GLY A 888 22.09 26.90 -24.73
CA GLY A 888 20.86 26.99 -25.54
C GLY A 888 19.62 26.77 -24.66
N LEU A 889 18.43 27.25 -25.07
CA LEU A 889 17.17 26.97 -24.36
C LEU A 889 16.58 25.60 -24.77
N THR A 890 17.42 24.58 -24.92
CA THR A 890 16.99 23.24 -25.35
C THR A 890 17.35 22.25 -24.27
N GLU A 891 16.33 21.61 -23.71
CA GLU A 891 16.40 20.47 -22.81
C GLU A 891 17.16 19.31 -23.48
N LEU A 892 17.82 18.46 -22.68
CA LEU A 892 18.68 17.36 -23.14
C LEU A 892 17.94 16.01 -23.28
N ASN A 893 16.61 16.00 -23.11
CA ASN A 893 15.74 14.83 -23.19
C ASN A 893 15.10 14.62 -24.59
N GLY A 894 15.48 15.44 -25.58
CA GLY A 894 14.85 15.41 -26.91
C GLY A 894 15.37 14.33 -27.88
N GLY A 895 16.42 13.60 -27.51
CA GLY A 895 17.08 12.58 -28.34
C GLY A 895 17.36 11.29 -27.57
N GLY A 896 17.85 10.26 -28.26
CA GLY A 896 18.02 8.92 -27.67
C GLY A 896 19.18 8.82 -26.65
N ILE A 897 19.11 7.79 -25.79
CA ILE A 897 20.17 7.37 -24.88
C ILE A 897 20.89 6.17 -25.47
N GLY A 898 22.19 6.03 -25.21
CA GLY A 898 22.95 4.90 -25.72
C GLY A 898 24.32 4.70 -25.10
N LEU A 899 25.01 3.68 -25.60
CA LEU A 899 26.38 3.35 -25.25
C LEU A 899 27.25 3.38 -26.51
N ALA A 900 28.49 3.83 -26.39
CA ALA A 900 29.39 3.91 -27.53
C ALA A 900 30.86 3.68 -27.21
N ALA A 901 31.59 3.22 -28.22
CA ALA A 901 33.05 3.18 -28.23
C ALA A 901 33.58 3.59 -29.61
N TYR A 902 34.81 4.14 -29.64
CA TYR A 902 35.43 4.61 -30.87
C TYR A 902 36.82 3.99 -31.06
N ASN A 903 36.97 3.16 -32.10
CA ASN A 903 38.20 2.42 -32.40
C ASN A 903 38.73 1.63 -31.18
N ALA A 904 37.85 1.15 -30.31
CA ALA A 904 38.16 0.53 -29.03
C ALA A 904 37.41 -0.79 -28.83
N VAL A 905 37.78 -1.52 -27.77
CA VAL A 905 36.94 -2.58 -27.20
C VAL A 905 36.59 -2.19 -25.79
N THR A 906 35.29 -2.09 -25.53
CA THR A 906 34.72 -1.61 -24.27
C THR A 906 33.58 -2.53 -23.90
N GLN A 907 33.52 -2.89 -22.63
CA GLN A 907 32.44 -3.66 -22.04
C GLN A 907 31.64 -2.74 -21.12
N PHE A 908 30.34 -2.93 -21.11
CA PHE A 908 29.38 -2.24 -20.26
C PHE A 908 28.60 -3.27 -19.46
N ASP A 909 28.28 -2.91 -18.23
CA ASP A 909 27.51 -3.73 -17.30
C ASP A 909 26.65 -2.81 -16.42
N GLN A 910 25.64 -3.36 -15.72
CA GLN A 910 24.84 -2.67 -14.71
C GLN A 910 24.32 -1.30 -15.21
N PHE A 911 23.71 -1.27 -16.41
CA PHE A 911 23.12 -0.04 -16.91
C PHE A 911 21.82 0.25 -16.17
N ARG A 912 21.68 1.45 -15.63
CA ARG A 912 20.42 1.94 -15.08
C ARG A 912 20.15 3.37 -15.51
N ILE A 913 18.89 3.70 -15.72
CA ILE A 913 18.45 5.07 -16.01
C ILE A 913 17.15 5.32 -15.27
N ALA A 914 17.07 6.44 -14.54
CA ALA A 914 15.86 6.82 -13.83
C ALA A 914 15.60 8.34 -13.85
N ASP A 915 14.39 8.81 -13.59
CA ASP A 915 14.12 10.23 -13.30
C ASP A 915 14.82 10.69 -12.01
N GLN A 916 14.83 9.84 -10.99
CA GLN A 916 15.73 9.86 -9.84
C GLN A 916 16.01 8.43 -9.38
N PHE A 917 17.25 8.11 -9.01
CA PHE A 917 17.47 6.83 -8.33
C PHE A 917 16.86 6.90 -6.92
N PRO A 918 16.12 5.88 -6.47
CA PRO A 918 15.67 5.82 -5.09
C PRO A 918 16.88 5.93 -4.15
N PRO A 919 16.76 6.59 -2.99
CA PRO A 919 17.82 6.59 -2.00
C PRO A 919 18.17 5.14 -1.69
N VAL A 920 19.45 4.76 -1.88
CA VAL A 920 19.92 3.40 -1.57
C VAL A 920 19.52 3.11 -0.12
N PRO A 921 18.72 2.06 0.14
CA PRO A 921 18.31 1.73 1.50
C PRO A 921 19.54 1.65 2.40
N GLU A 922 19.45 2.24 3.61
CA GLU A 922 20.48 2.02 4.62
C GLU A 922 20.64 0.52 4.84
N PHE A 923 21.89 0.06 4.98
CA PHE A 923 22.18 -1.36 5.21
C PHE A 923 21.40 -1.87 6.42
N MET A 924 20.51 -2.84 6.20
CA MET A 924 19.77 -3.49 7.28
C MET A 924 20.63 -4.61 7.88
N PRO A 925 20.89 -4.62 9.20
CA PRO A 925 21.59 -5.71 9.84
C PRO A 925 20.86 -7.05 9.64
N ILE A 926 21.63 -8.11 9.38
CA ILE A 926 21.11 -9.47 9.24
C ILE A 926 21.47 -10.27 10.48
N GLN A 927 20.50 -11.04 10.98
CA GLN A 927 20.73 -12.09 11.97
C GLN A 927 19.93 -13.33 11.60
N GLU A 928 20.60 -14.47 11.54
CA GLU A 928 20.03 -15.76 11.16
C GLU A 928 20.47 -16.84 12.16
N ASP A 929 19.50 -17.47 12.82
CA ASP A 929 19.67 -18.56 13.79
C ASP A 929 19.23 -19.92 13.22
N PHE A 930 18.75 -19.95 11.98
CA PHE A 930 18.31 -21.12 11.21
C PHE A 930 17.15 -21.92 11.80
N GLU A 931 16.46 -21.44 12.83
CA GLU A 931 15.38 -22.18 13.49
C GLU A 931 14.07 -22.22 12.69
N ASN A 932 13.88 -21.27 11.77
CA ASN A 932 12.68 -21.15 10.94
C ASN A 932 12.86 -21.71 9.52
N GLY A 933 13.99 -22.37 9.23
CA GLY A 933 14.39 -22.82 7.88
C GLY A 933 15.24 -21.78 7.14
N PRO A 934 15.88 -22.13 6.01
CA PRO A 934 16.91 -21.30 5.36
C PRO A 934 16.30 -20.22 4.46
N VAL A 935 15.26 -19.52 4.91
CA VAL A 935 14.32 -18.97 3.91
C VAL A 935 14.90 -17.77 3.15
N TYR A 936 15.81 -16.94 3.69
CA TYR A 936 16.35 -15.82 2.85
C TYR A 936 17.82 -15.42 3.06
N ALA A 937 18.48 -15.74 4.18
CA ALA A 937 19.77 -15.10 4.50
C ALA A 937 21.03 -15.68 3.82
N LEU A 938 21.08 -16.96 3.45
CA LEU A 938 22.28 -17.61 2.85
C LEU A 938 21.92 -18.55 1.69
N GLN A 939 22.40 -18.23 0.48
CA GLN A 939 22.12 -18.96 -0.75
C GLN A 939 23.34 -19.77 -1.23
N PRO A 940 23.27 -21.11 -1.30
CA PRO A 940 24.39 -21.95 -1.76
C PRO A 940 24.69 -21.77 -3.25
N THR A 941 25.97 -21.57 -3.60
CA THR A 941 26.41 -21.37 -4.97
C THR A 941 26.54 -22.68 -5.74
N GLY A 942 25.99 -22.73 -6.95
CA GLY A 942 26.03 -23.93 -7.79
C GLY A 942 24.98 -24.99 -7.47
N GLY A 943 23.95 -24.66 -6.66
CA GLY A 943 22.77 -25.50 -6.42
C GLY A 943 22.61 -25.96 -4.96
N PRO A 944 21.40 -26.34 -4.51
CA PRO A 944 21.12 -26.62 -3.10
C PRO A 944 21.67 -27.97 -2.60
N GLU A 945 22.20 -28.83 -3.46
CA GLU A 945 22.54 -30.22 -3.12
C GLU A 945 23.64 -30.42 -2.06
N HIS A 946 24.42 -29.38 -1.76
CA HIS A 946 25.54 -29.41 -0.83
C HIS A 946 25.27 -28.57 0.44
N ALA A 947 24.04 -28.07 0.60
CA ALA A 947 23.60 -27.30 1.76
C ALA A 947 22.32 -27.91 2.35
N ALA A 948 22.20 -27.88 3.68
CA ALA A 948 20.98 -28.34 4.35
C ALA A 948 20.83 -27.70 5.74
N ILE A 949 19.58 -27.50 6.18
CA ILE A 949 19.30 -27.29 7.61
C ILE A 949 19.27 -28.65 8.30
N VAL A 950 20.13 -28.79 9.30
CA VAL A 950 20.28 -30.02 10.09
C VAL A 950 20.03 -29.72 11.56
N ASN A 951 19.54 -30.70 12.32
CA ASN A 951 19.41 -30.56 13.78
C ASN A 951 20.22 -31.67 14.45
N PRO A 952 21.56 -31.52 14.56
CA PRO A 952 22.45 -32.61 14.93
C PRO A 952 22.36 -32.97 16.42
N THR A 953 21.98 -32.01 17.26
CA THR A 953 21.87 -32.18 18.72
C THR A 953 20.44 -32.47 19.20
N GLY A 954 19.43 -32.21 18.37
CA GLY A 954 18.01 -32.24 18.73
C GLY A 954 17.53 -31.00 19.47
N LEU A 955 18.38 -29.98 19.60
CA LEU A 955 18.09 -28.74 20.36
C LEU A 955 17.96 -27.54 19.43
N ASN A 956 18.93 -27.34 18.54
CA ASN A 956 19.00 -26.21 17.62
C ASN A 956 19.17 -26.70 16.18
N SER A 957 18.67 -25.91 15.24
CA SER A 957 18.86 -26.08 13.80
C SER A 957 20.14 -25.37 13.37
N GLU A 958 20.94 -26.00 12.52
CA GLU A 958 22.23 -25.49 12.05
C GLU A 958 22.26 -25.54 10.52
N PHE A 959 22.89 -24.54 9.88
CA PHE A 959 23.15 -24.54 8.45
C PHE A 959 24.40 -25.36 8.13
N GLN A 960 24.22 -26.50 7.47
CA GLN A 960 25.30 -27.39 7.07
C GLN A 960 25.70 -27.14 5.62
N LEU A 961 27.01 -26.98 5.39
CA LEU A 961 27.64 -27.13 4.07
C LEU A 961 28.47 -28.42 4.03
N ASP A 962 28.09 -29.37 3.17
CA ASP A 962 28.79 -30.65 2.95
C ASP A 962 29.33 -30.75 1.52
N THR A 963 30.66 -30.67 1.40
CA THR A 963 31.39 -30.86 0.13
C THR A 963 32.19 -32.15 0.07
N ALA A 964 32.15 -32.98 1.10
CA ALA A 964 32.93 -34.22 1.16
C ALA A 964 32.58 -35.18 0.02
N ASN A 965 31.32 -35.17 -0.42
CA ASN A 965 30.82 -36.03 -1.50
C ASN A 965 30.91 -35.42 -2.90
N PHE A 966 31.13 -34.10 -3.01
CA PHE A 966 31.10 -33.35 -4.27
C PHE A 966 32.50 -33.00 -4.81
N GLN A 967 33.50 -32.99 -3.92
CA GLN A 967 34.89 -32.58 -4.14
C GLN A 967 35.05 -31.10 -4.54
N GLY A 968 35.96 -30.41 -3.85
CA GLY A 968 36.29 -29.01 -4.10
C GLY A 968 35.60 -28.02 -3.17
N LEU A 969 35.70 -26.75 -3.54
CA LEU A 969 35.13 -25.59 -2.85
C LEU A 969 33.64 -25.46 -3.16
N LYS A 970 32.85 -25.12 -2.14
CA LYS A 970 31.50 -24.55 -2.28
C LYS A 970 31.34 -23.37 -1.34
N THR A 971 30.49 -22.44 -1.74
CA THR A 971 30.19 -21.22 -0.99
C THR A 971 28.68 -21.09 -0.80
N ALA A 972 28.26 -20.35 0.22
CA ALA A 972 26.90 -19.85 0.36
C ALA A 972 26.97 -18.36 0.61
N LEU A 973 26.28 -17.56 -0.20
CA LEU A 973 26.35 -16.10 -0.17
C LEU A 973 25.16 -15.52 0.57
N ALA A 974 25.40 -14.47 1.35
CA ALA A 974 24.37 -13.74 2.03
C ALA A 974 23.64 -12.80 1.05
N THR A 975 22.33 -12.68 1.23
CA THR A 975 21.49 -11.71 0.50
C THR A 975 21.10 -10.61 1.46
N PHE A 976 21.36 -9.36 1.10
CA PHE A 976 21.06 -8.17 1.90
C PHE A 976 20.34 -7.12 1.05
N GLU A 977 19.49 -6.33 1.71
CA GLU A 977 18.91 -5.11 1.15
C GLU A 977 19.83 -3.92 1.46
N GLY A 978 20.17 -3.12 0.44
CA GLY A 978 21.12 -2.01 0.55
C GLY A 978 22.59 -2.40 0.30
N ALA A 979 23.49 -1.42 0.31
CA ALA A 979 24.93 -1.64 0.12
C ALA A 979 25.62 -1.96 1.45
N LEU A 980 26.56 -2.92 1.48
CA LEU A 980 27.39 -3.16 2.67
C LEU A 980 28.10 -1.85 3.08
N PRO A 981 28.07 -1.47 4.37
CA PRO A 981 28.70 -0.23 4.80
C PRO A 981 30.22 -0.35 4.70
N SER A 982 30.93 0.78 4.61
CA SER A 982 32.41 0.78 4.54
C SER A 982 33.09 0.23 5.81
N GLY A 983 32.32 0.04 6.89
CA GLY A 983 32.73 -0.65 8.10
C GLY A 983 31.65 -1.63 8.59
N PHE A 984 31.92 -2.92 8.59
CA PHE A 984 30.98 -3.96 9.02
C PHE A 984 31.67 -5.13 9.74
N ARG A 985 30.88 -5.83 10.55
CA ARG A 985 31.26 -7.06 11.24
C ARG A 985 30.43 -8.23 10.71
N VAL A 986 31.07 -9.37 10.58
CA VAL A 986 30.43 -10.66 10.25
C VAL A 986 30.70 -11.63 11.38
N GLU A 987 29.67 -12.25 11.95
CA GLU A 987 29.81 -13.26 13.00
C GLU A 987 29.14 -14.57 12.59
N VAL A 988 29.71 -15.69 13.05
CA VAL A 988 29.10 -17.02 12.89
C VAL A 988 29.67 -17.99 13.92
N ASP A 989 28.82 -18.85 14.47
CA ASP A 989 29.26 -20.01 15.22
C ASP A 989 29.54 -21.16 14.25
N MET A 990 30.77 -21.69 14.28
CA MET A 990 31.23 -22.70 13.32
C MET A 990 31.64 -23.98 14.03
N THR A 991 31.13 -25.12 13.55
CA THR A 991 31.56 -26.47 13.96
C THR A 991 32.03 -27.29 12.75
N ALA A 992 33.35 -27.46 12.61
CA ALA A 992 33.94 -28.30 11.58
C ALA A 992 33.86 -29.79 11.98
N THR A 993 33.16 -30.61 11.20
CA THR A 993 32.84 -31.99 11.60
C THR A 993 33.94 -32.99 11.23
N SER A 994 34.24 -33.95 12.12
CA SER A 994 35.21 -35.01 11.85
C SER A 994 34.60 -36.17 11.05
N GLY A 995 35.37 -36.71 10.10
CA GLY A 995 34.91 -37.83 9.26
C GLY A 995 36.03 -38.56 8.51
N PRO A 996 35.80 -39.81 8.08
CA PRO A 996 36.85 -40.68 7.50
C PRO A 996 37.34 -40.26 6.11
N ASP A 997 36.56 -39.47 5.36
CA ASP A 997 36.82 -39.11 3.95
C ASP A 997 36.64 -37.60 3.67
N ARG A 998 36.81 -36.74 4.69
CA ARG A 998 36.61 -35.28 4.60
C ARG A 998 37.71 -34.50 5.32
N TRP A 999 37.97 -33.27 4.86
CA TRP A 999 38.70 -32.25 5.60
C TRP A 999 37.77 -31.60 6.64
N GLN A 1000 38.31 -30.70 7.45
CA GLN A 1000 37.58 -30.01 8.52
C GLN A 1000 37.75 -28.50 8.38
N ASP A 1001 37.57 -27.97 7.17
CA ASP A 1001 37.84 -26.57 6.87
C ASP A 1001 36.53 -25.76 6.84
N GLY A 1002 36.58 -24.50 7.28
CA GLY A 1002 35.43 -23.58 7.25
C GLY A 1002 35.87 -22.12 7.32
N PHE A 1003 35.20 -21.28 6.53
CA PHE A 1003 35.60 -19.89 6.31
C PHE A 1003 34.39 -18.95 6.25
N ILE A 1004 34.55 -17.75 6.81
CA ILE A 1004 33.81 -16.56 6.39
C ILE A 1004 34.50 -16.03 5.13
N ILE A 1005 33.71 -15.71 4.09
CA ILE A 1005 34.18 -15.11 2.85
C ILE A 1005 33.57 -13.73 2.67
N PHE A 1006 34.33 -12.81 2.10
CA PHE A 1006 33.95 -11.42 1.86
C PHE A 1006 34.65 -10.92 0.59
N ASP A 1007 34.12 -9.83 0.02
CA ASP A 1007 34.59 -9.29 -1.26
C ASP A 1007 34.70 -10.44 -2.29
N TYR A 1008 33.61 -11.22 -2.36
CA TYR A 1008 33.42 -12.34 -3.27
C TYR A 1008 33.05 -11.80 -4.65
N VAL A 1009 33.88 -12.11 -5.63
CA VAL A 1009 33.64 -11.78 -7.05
C VAL A 1009 33.11 -13.03 -7.76
N ASP A 1010 33.80 -14.16 -7.59
CA ASP A 1010 33.43 -15.44 -8.18
C ASP A 1010 34.05 -16.62 -7.41
N GLU A 1011 33.74 -17.85 -7.81
CA GLU A 1011 34.21 -19.09 -7.16
C GLU A 1011 35.75 -19.27 -7.16
N ASN A 1012 36.47 -18.47 -7.95
CA ASN A 1012 37.92 -18.42 -8.05
C ASN A 1012 38.52 -17.14 -7.46
N ASN A 1013 37.73 -16.16 -7.01
CA ASN A 1013 38.21 -14.88 -6.53
C ASN A 1013 37.37 -14.33 -5.37
N PHE A 1014 37.86 -14.51 -4.14
CA PHE A 1014 37.24 -13.98 -2.93
C PHE A 1014 38.23 -13.92 -1.78
N LYS A 1015 37.93 -13.12 -0.76
CA LYS A 1015 38.79 -12.94 0.41
C LYS A 1015 38.15 -13.72 1.55
N TYR A 1016 38.96 -14.20 2.48
CA TYR A 1016 38.48 -15.17 3.47
C TYR A 1016 39.21 -15.05 4.80
N ALA A 1017 38.51 -15.42 5.86
CA ALA A 1017 39.04 -15.66 7.19
C ALA A 1017 38.43 -16.93 7.77
N GLY A 1018 39.25 -17.82 8.33
CA GLY A 1018 38.76 -19.10 8.86
C GLY A 1018 39.86 -20.08 9.22
N SER A 1019 39.50 -21.37 9.30
CA SER A 1019 40.40 -22.42 9.77
C SER A 1019 40.77 -23.42 8.68
N PHE A 1020 42.03 -23.87 8.77
CA PHE A 1020 42.50 -25.13 8.19
C PHE A 1020 42.77 -26.09 9.36
N VAL A 1021 41.74 -26.74 9.89
CA VAL A 1021 41.81 -27.55 11.13
C VAL A 1021 42.86 -28.65 11.02
N GLY A 1022 42.96 -29.32 9.87
CA GLY A 1022 43.98 -30.37 9.66
C GLY A 1022 45.44 -29.87 9.69
N GLN A 1023 45.65 -28.56 9.59
CA GLN A 1023 46.95 -27.88 9.70
C GLN A 1023 47.11 -27.16 11.05
N ASN A 1024 46.10 -27.19 11.92
CA ASN A 1024 46.05 -26.45 13.17
C ASN A 1024 46.27 -24.93 13.01
N GLN A 1025 45.73 -24.35 11.94
CA GLN A 1025 45.96 -22.96 11.54
C GLN A 1025 44.68 -22.15 11.36
N TRP A 1026 44.72 -20.91 11.84
CA TRP A 1026 43.78 -19.84 11.47
C TRP A 1026 44.44 -18.94 10.44
N VAL A 1027 43.68 -18.46 9.45
CA VAL A 1027 44.23 -17.75 8.28
C VAL A 1027 43.29 -16.63 7.84
N ILE A 1028 43.87 -15.49 7.44
CA ILE A 1028 43.26 -14.49 6.54
C ILE A 1028 43.99 -14.55 5.20
N GLY A 1029 43.26 -14.60 4.09
CA GLY A 1029 43.88 -14.67 2.76
C GLY A 1029 42.97 -14.24 1.62
N HIS A 1030 43.52 -14.34 0.41
CA HIS A 1030 42.82 -14.07 -0.85
C HIS A 1030 42.84 -15.32 -1.71
N TYR A 1031 41.68 -15.93 -1.91
CA TYR A 1031 41.55 -17.07 -2.78
C TYR A 1031 41.59 -16.61 -4.24
N THR A 1032 42.53 -17.15 -5.01
CA THR A 1032 42.73 -16.84 -6.44
C THR A 1032 42.79 -18.15 -7.24
N GLY A 1033 41.73 -18.96 -7.12
CA GLY A 1033 41.66 -20.35 -7.59
C GLY A 1033 42.57 -21.32 -6.82
N ASN A 1034 43.22 -20.84 -5.74
CA ASN A 1034 44.08 -21.61 -4.86
C ASN A 1034 44.25 -20.91 -3.50
N TRP A 1035 44.54 -21.71 -2.46
CA TRP A 1035 44.72 -21.26 -1.08
C TRP A 1035 46.15 -20.75 -0.75
N GLY A 1036 46.98 -20.51 -1.76
CA GLY A 1036 48.41 -20.18 -1.58
C GLY A 1036 48.68 -18.73 -1.17
N ASN A 1037 47.74 -17.81 -1.40
CA ASN A 1037 47.89 -16.40 -1.05
C ASN A 1037 47.31 -16.13 0.36
N ARG A 1038 48.09 -16.49 1.37
CA ARG A 1038 47.78 -16.25 2.79
C ARG A 1038 48.46 -14.94 3.23
N LEU A 1039 47.67 -14.02 3.74
CA LEU A 1039 48.13 -12.68 4.13
C LEU A 1039 48.51 -12.62 5.61
N ALA A 1040 47.76 -13.32 6.45
CA ALA A 1040 48.06 -13.51 7.86
C ALA A 1040 47.72 -14.95 8.26
N GLU A 1041 48.56 -15.59 9.08
CA GLU A 1041 48.30 -16.92 9.61
C GLU A 1041 48.85 -17.05 11.04
N VAL A 1042 48.17 -17.83 11.86
CA VAL A 1042 48.67 -18.26 13.17
C VAL A 1042 48.56 -19.77 13.27
N ASP A 1043 49.70 -20.40 13.57
CA ASP A 1043 49.80 -21.83 13.78
C ASP A 1043 49.73 -22.13 15.28
N TRP A 1044 48.66 -22.80 15.70
CA TRP A 1044 48.44 -23.08 17.11
C TRP A 1044 49.37 -24.17 17.66
N ASP A 1045 50.08 -24.91 16.79
CA ASP A 1045 51.16 -25.81 17.21
C ASP A 1045 52.28 -25.05 17.94
N ASP A 1046 52.54 -23.79 17.56
CA ASP A 1046 53.65 -23.00 18.10
C ASP A 1046 53.41 -22.56 19.56
N ASN A 1047 52.16 -22.48 20.00
CA ASN A 1047 51.77 -22.04 21.34
C ASN A 1047 51.13 -23.16 22.19
N GLY A 1048 51.09 -24.39 21.68
CA GLY A 1048 50.55 -25.55 22.38
C GLY A 1048 49.02 -25.57 22.48
N GLN A 1049 48.35 -24.91 21.55
CA GLN A 1049 46.89 -24.93 21.39
C GLN A 1049 46.51 -25.90 20.26
N THR A 1050 45.23 -26.26 20.18
CA THR A 1050 44.73 -27.17 19.14
C THR A 1050 43.35 -26.69 18.70
N ILE A 1051 43.13 -26.65 17.39
CA ILE A 1051 41.81 -26.49 16.79
C ILE A 1051 41.19 -27.89 16.74
N ASP A 1052 40.25 -28.15 17.64
CA ASP A 1052 39.63 -29.46 17.78
C ASP A 1052 38.45 -29.59 16.81
N PRO A 1053 38.40 -30.62 15.96
CA PRO A 1053 37.20 -30.89 15.16
C PRO A 1053 36.05 -31.31 16.09
N ASP A 1054 34.81 -31.08 15.65
CA ASP A 1054 33.58 -31.27 16.43
C ASP A 1054 33.41 -30.32 17.64
N GLN A 1055 34.29 -29.32 17.78
CA GLN A 1055 34.12 -28.21 18.70
C GLN A 1055 33.55 -26.99 17.96
N MET A 1056 32.59 -26.31 18.59
CA MET A 1056 32.07 -25.03 18.15
C MET A 1056 33.05 -23.90 18.50
N TYR A 1057 33.30 -23.03 17.54
CA TYR A 1057 34.06 -21.79 17.71
C TYR A 1057 33.22 -20.62 17.25
N HIS A 1058 33.21 -19.53 18.02
CA HIS A 1058 32.59 -18.27 17.61
C HIS A 1058 33.58 -17.46 16.78
N LEU A 1059 33.27 -17.21 15.52
CA LEU A 1059 34.12 -16.48 14.59
C LEU A 1059 33.56 -15.08 14.35
N ALA A 1060 34.43 -14.07 14.37
CA ALA A 1060 34.08 -12.70 14.01
C ALA A 1060 35.13 -12.09 13.07
N VAL A 1061 34.69 -11.42 12.01
CA VAL A 1061 35.53 -10.69 11.05
C VAL A 1061 35.09 -9.24 11.01
N ASP A 1062 35.97 -8.34 11.42
CA ASP A 1062 35.78 -6.90 11.32
C ASP A 1062 36.45 -6.36 10.07
N ILE A 1063 35.70 -5.64 9.25
CA ILE A 1063 36.16 -5.06 7.99
C ILE A 1063 35.93 -3.57 8.05
N VAL A 1064 37.01 -2.78 7.97
CA VAL A 1064 36.95 -1.31 7.92
C VAL A 1064 37.82 -0.83 6.77
N GLY A 1065 37.18 -0.41 5.69
CA GLY A 1065 37.81 -0.20 4.39
C GLY A 1065 38.59 -1.43 3.95
N ASN A 1066 39.92 -1.33 3.88
CA ASN A 1066 40.80 -2.44 3.49
C ASN A 1066 41.50 -3.16 4.67
N LEU A 1067 41.17 -2.80 5.92
CA LEU A 1067 41.63 -3.47 7.13
C LEU A 1067 40.68 -4.63 7.48
N VAL A 1068 41.26 -5.81 7.75
CA VAL A 1068 40.51 -6.98 8.21
C VAL A 1068 41.09 -7.47 9.52
N GLU A 1069 40.25 -7.60 10.54
CA GLU A 1069 40.60 -8.22 11.83
C GLU A 1069 39.77 -9.49 12.03
N PHE A 1070 40.42 -10.56 12.46
CA PHE A 1070 39.77 -11.86 12.65
C PHE A 1070 39.91 -12.32 14.10
N SER A 1071 38.77 -12.64 14.70
CA SER A 1071 38.64 -13.05 16.10
C SER A 1071 38.03 -14.44 16.21
N VAL A 1072 38.50 -15.19 17.22
CA VAL A 1072 38.00 -16.53 17.57
C VAL A 1072 37.68 -16.52 19.07
N ASP A 1073 36.45 -16.89 19.43
CA ASP A 1073 35.92 -16.87 20.80
C ASP A 1073 36.14 -15.51 21.50
N GLY A 1074 35.93 -14.41 20.76
CA GLY A 1074 36.08 -13.04 21.23
C GLY A 1074 37.55 -12.56 21.37
N ILE A 1075 38.52 -13.35 20.93
CA ILE A 1075 39.94 -12.97 20.95
C ILE A 1075 40.43 -12.74 19.52
N GLN A 1076 40.89 -11.53 19.22
CA GLN A 1076 41.57 -11.22 17.96
C GLN A 1076 42.81 -12.09 17.78
N VAL A 1077 42.78 -12.96 16.76
CA VAL A 1077 43.87 -13.90 16.44
C VAL A 1077 44.73 -13.41 15.28
N LEU A 1078 44.16 -12.65 14.34
CA LEU A 1078 44.84 -12.14 13.14
C LEU A 1078 44.35 -10.73 12.78
N SER A 1079 45.19 -9.98 12.07
CA SER A 1079 44.86 -8.69 11.46
C SER A 1079 45.76 -8.45 10.26
N THR A 1080 45.21 -7.91 9.17
CA THR A 1080 45.96 -7.57 7.96
C THR A 1080 45.26 -6.48 7.15
N THR A 1081 45.98 -5.89 6.19
CA THR A 1081 45.45 -4.89 5.27
C THR A 1081 45.64 -5.39 3.83
N PHE A 1082 44.62 -5.23 2.99
CA PHE A 1082 44.69 -5.56 1.57
C PHE A 1082 45.24 -4.36 0.78
N GLU A 1083 46.41 -4.50 0.14
CA GLU A 1083 47.03 -3.41 -0.63
C GLU A 1083 46.35 -3.20 -2.00
N GLY A 1084 46.06 -1.94 -2.36
CA GLY A 1084 45.58 -1.56 -3.70
C GLY A 1084 44.05 -1.41 -3.85
N LEU A 1085 43.30 -1.52 -2.74
CA LEU A 1085 41.84 -1.38 -2.70
C LEU A 1085 41.46 -0.20 -1.78
N SER A 1086 40.40 0.54 -2.14
CA SER A 1086 39.80 1.59 -1.30
C SER A 1086 39.01 0.98 -0.15
N ASP A 1087 38.07 0.08 -0.45
CA ASP A 1087 37.21 -0.62 0.52
C ASP A 1087 37.02 -2.10 0.11
N LEU A 1088 36.49 -2.94 1.02
CA LEU A 1088 36.23 -4.39 0.82
C LEU A 1088 34.73 -4.72 0.94
N ASN A 1089 33.86 -3.75 0.63
CA ASN A 1089 32.40 -3.81 0.80
C ASN A 1089 31.63 -3.89 -0.54
N ASP A 1090 32.34 -4.06 -1.67
CA ASP A 1090 31.82 -4.04 -3.03
C ASP A 1090 31.54 -5.44 -3.61
N GLY A 1091 32.08 -6.50 -3.02
CA GLY A 1091 31.80 -7.89 -3.40
C GLY A 1091 30.85 -8.62 -2.44
N GLY A 1092 30.45 -9.83 -2.82
CA GLY A 1092 29.55 -10.66 -2.03
C GLY A 1092 30.15 -11.11 -0.69
N LEU A 1093 29.28 -11.44 0.26
CA LEU A 1093 29.62 -11.90 1.60
C LEU A 1093 29.02 -13.29 1.85
N GLY A 1094 29.63 -14.12 2.68
CA GLY A 1094 29.01 -15.39 3.08
C GLY A 1094 29.96 -16.38 3.73
N LEU A 1095 29.72 -17.67 3.47
CA LEU A 1095 30.42 -18.79 4.07
C LEU A 1095 31.02 -19.71 2.99
N ALA A 1096 32.10 -20.41 3.31
CA ALA A 1096 32.72 -21.37 2.40
C ALA A 1096 33.30 -22.60 3.11
N VAL A 1097 33.28 -23.73 2.38
CA VAL A 1097 33.89 -25.00 2.80
C VAL A 1097 34.60 -25.66 1.61
N ASN A 1098 35.66 -26.41 1.86
CA ASN A 1098 36.43 -27.08 0.80
C ASN A 1098 36.78 -28.52 1.17
N ASN A 1099 36.20 -29.49 0.46
CA ASN A 1099 36.27 -30.93 0.76
C ASN A 1099 35.93 -31.26 2.23
N ALA A 1100 35.08 -30.47 2.87
CA ALA A 1100 34.74 -30.56 4.29
C ALA A 1100 33.22 -30.59 4.50
N GLU A 1101 32.82 -30.99 5.70
CA GLU A 1101 31.45 -30.84 6.21
C GLU A 1101 31.51 -29.95 7.45
N THR A 1102 30.90 -28.79 7.39
CA THR A 1102 30.93 -27.78 8.46
C THR A 1102 29.52 -27.26 8.69
N ASN A 1103 29.15 -27.18 9.96
CA ASN A 1103 27.88 -26.61 10.39
C ASN A 1103 28.12 -25.18 10.89
N PHE A 1104 27.17 -24.31 10.59
CA PHE A 1104 27.15 -22.91 10.94
C PHE A 1104 25.85 -22.57 11.67
N ASP A 1105 25.94 -21.70 12.66
CA ASP A 1105 24.81 -21.22 13.46
C ASP A 1105 25.04 -19.73 13.80
N ASN A 1106 23.99 -19.00 14.20
CA ASN A 1106 24.04 -17.60 14.60
C ASN A 1106 24.82 -16.69 13.62
N PHE A 1107 24.52 -16.80 12.32
CA PHE A 1107 25.16 -15.95 11.30
C PHE A 1107 24.61 -14.52 11.41
N SER A 1108 25.49 -13.53 11.52
CA SER A 1108 25.08 -12.12 11.56
C SER A 1108 26.00 -11.21 10.78
N VAL A 1109 25.43 -10.10 10.30
CA VAL A 1109 26.14 -9.02 9.61
C VAL A 1109 25.62 -7.69 10.13
N ALA A 1110 26.49 -6.82 10.64
CA ALA A 1110 26.10 -5.54 11.21
C ALA A 1110 27.11 -4.44 10.88
N SER A 1111 26.64 -3.18 10.85
CA SER A 1111 27.51 -2.01 10.73
C SER A 1111 28.38 -1.84 11.99
N LEU A 1112 29.67 -1.55 11.80
CA LEU A 1112 30.58 -1.26 12.92
C LEU A 1112 30.32 0.12 13.54
N LEU A 1113 29.58 1.00 12.86
CA LEU A 1113 29.21 2.31 13.42
C LEU A 1113 28.14 2.19 14.52
N ASP A 1114 27.30 1.16 14.46
CA ASP A 1114 26.24 0.91 15.46
C ASP A 1114 26.81 0.28 16.75
N GLN A 1115 27.86 -0.55 16.65
CA GLN A 1115 28.49 -1.18 17.82
C GLN A 1115 29.28 -0.20 18.71
N ILE A 1116 29.71 0.96 18.18
CA ILE A 1116 30.35 2.02 18.99
C ILE A 1116 29.37 2.58 20.04
N PHE A 1117 28.05 2.44 19.81
CA PHE A 1117 27.04 2.85 20.78
C PHE A 1117 26.69 1.77 21.83
N GLU A 1118 26.96 0.48 21.57
CA GLU A 1118 26.70 -0.62 22.52
C GLU A 1118 27.87 -0.89 23.48
N GLU A 1119 29.13 -0.80 23.05
CA GLU A 1119 30.28 -1.10 23.94
C GLU A 1119 30.44 -0.10 25.11
N ASP A 1120 29.92 1.12 24.99
CA ASP A 1120 29.95 2.13 26.07
C ASP A 1120 28.90 1.87 27.18
N LEU A 1121 27.94 0.94 26.97
CA LEU A 1121 26.94 0.53 27.96
C LEU A 1121 27.46 -0.57 28.90
N ASP A 1122 28.24 -1.53 28.40
CA ASP A 1122 28.78 -2.63 29.21
C ASP A 1122 29.94 -2.21 30.12
N GLY A 1123 30.64 -1.11 29.79
CA GLY A 1123 31.69 -0.52 30.63
C GLY A 1123 31.18 0.14 31.91
N VAL A 1124 29.86 0.39 32.03
CA VAL A 1124 29.25 1.06 33.20
C VAL A 1124 28.58 0.06 34.17
N LEU A 1125 28.45 -1.22 33.79
CA LEU A 1125 27.82 -2.27 34.61
C LEU A 1125 28.79 -3.31 35.20
N ALA A 1126 30.05 -2.93 35.50
CA ALA A 1126 30.99 -3.70 36.31
C ALA A 1126 31.38 -3.05 37.65
#